data_AF-A0A453P8Z3-F1
#
_entry.id   AF-A0A453P8Z3-F1
#
_cell.length_a   1.000
_cell.length_b   1.000
_cell.length_c   1.000
_cell.angle_alpha   90.00
_cell.angle_beta   90.00
_cell.angle_gamma   90.00
#
_symmetry.space_group_name_H-M   'P 1'
#
loop_
_entity.id
_entity.type
_entity.pdbx_description
1 polymer ?
#
loop_
_entity_poly.entity_id
_entity_poly.type
_entity_poly.pdbx_seq_one_letter_code
_entity_poly.pdbx_strand_id
1 'polypeptide(L)'
;MEEEEDDPFIDDDIPDDFKRGKLDALTILQWVGLVLIIGALVCSLTIKPLSRKKVWELHLWKWELLVFVLICGRLVSGWVIRIVVFFVERNFVLRKRVLYFVYGVRGAVQNTLWLGLVLASWHFLFDENVQTNTAVLPYVTKVLFCFLVATLIRLVKTLLLKVLASSFHVSTYFDRIQEALFNQYVIETLSGPPLVDEDYVLAEVRELQRAGATIPKELRAALPAKNLSGQKSIRISGLISKGDQSSRQLSKEKKQREIDEGITIDKLHRLNQKNVSAWNMKRLMKIVRFGTLTTMDEQIQQATGEGDESATQIRSEYEAQLAAKKIFHNVAKPGSKYIYLADLMRFMRQEEAIKAMHLFEGAQEHCRVSKRSLKNWVVNAFRERKALALTLNDTKTAVNKLNQMCNVVVGLIVSALWLLILGIATTHFFVFISSQLLVAVFVFGNTMKTIFEAIIFLFVMHPFDVGDRCEIEEVQVVVEEMNIMTTVFLRYDNLKIYYPNSVLATKPIFNFYRSPDMGEGIDFSIHVATPVEKLALMKERILRYIDGKKEHWYPGAMVVLRDVDDTNKLKVSIWLRHTLNFQDMGMRFVRRELVLQEMIRVLKDLDIEYRMLPLDVNVRNVPPLQSTRMPTTWNYA
;
A
#
# COMPACT_ATOMS: atom_id res chain seq x y z
N MET A 1 20.82 22.48 -4.03
CA MET A 1 19.69 23.13 -4.71
C MET A 1 18.88 21.98 -5.29
N GLU A 2 18.12 21.33 -4.40
CA GLU A 2 17.18 20.29 -4.79
C GLU A 2 15.81 20.96 -4.65
N GLU A 3 15.08 21.01 -5.76
CA GLU A 3 13.72 21.52 -5.81
C GLU A 3 12.86 20.63 -4.91
N GLU A 4 12.47 21.14 -3.75
CA GLU A 4 11.35 20.59 -2.99
C GLU A 4 10.13 20.60 -3.93
N GLU A 5 9.80 19.43 -4.49
CA GLU A 5 8.55 19.22 -5.20
C GLU A 5 7.41 19.48 -4.20
N ASP A 6 6.90 20.71 -4.21
CA ASP A 6 5.64 21.10 -3.59
C ASP A 6 4.56 20.14 -4.07
N ASP A 7 4.21 19.17 -3.23
CA ASP A 7 3.13 18.22 -3.47
C ASP A 7 1.83 19.03 -3.66
N PRO A 8 1.23 19.05 -4.87
CA PRO A 8 0.04 19.84 -5.16
C PRO A 8 -1.21 19.34 -4.41
N PHE A 9 -1.08 18.31 -3.55
CA PHE A 9 -2.13 17.78 -2.70
C PHE A 9 -1.86 17.90 -1.19
N ILE A 10 -0.72 18.46 -0.76
CA ILE A 10 -0.45 18.71 0.68
C ILE A 10 -1.08 20.02 1.13
N ASP A 11 -1.11 21.05 0.27
CA ASP A 11 -1.62 22.37 0.66
C ASP A 11 -3.13 22.60 0.38
N ASP A 12 -3.77 21.79 -0.47
CA ASP A 12 -5.16 22.03 -0.91
C ASP A 12 -6.26 21.56 0.07
N ASP A 13 -5.94 20.81 1.12
CA ASP A 13 -6.95 20.09 1.92
C ASP A 13 -6.94 20.41 3.44
N ILE A 14 -6.09 21.32 3.91
CA ILE A 14 -6.32 21.93 5.24
C ILE A 14 -7.38 23.01 5.03
N PRO A 15 -8.50 23.03 5.78
CA PRO A 15 -9.48 24.09 5.61
C PRO A 15 -8.79 25.44 5.80
N ASP A 16 -8.76 26.25 4.74
CA ASP A 16 -8.29 27.65 4.79
C ASP A 16 -8.97 28.46 5.90
N ASP A 17 -10.14 28.00 6.37
CA ASP A 17 -10.86 28.57 7.49
C ASP A 17 -10.06 28.56 8.82
N PHE A 18 -8.94 27.83 8.94
CA PHE A 18 -8.03 27.89 10.09
C PHE A 18 -6.62 28.44 9.84
N LYS A 19 -6.23 28.77 8.60
CA LYS A 19 -5.09 29.67 8.34
C LYS A 19 -5.55 31.13 8.53
N ARG A 20 -6.11 31.49 9.70
CA ARG A 20 -6.35 32.88 10.08
C ARG A 20 -4.99 33.57 10.29
N GLY A 21 -4.47 34.18 9.23
CA GLY A 21 -3.24 34.96 9.32
C GLY A 21 -2.71 35.52 8.00
N LYS A 22 -3.11 34.97 6.85
CA LYS A 22 -2.81 35.57 5.55
C LYS A 22 -4.13 35.75 4.80
N LEU A 23 -4.71 36.94 4.89
CA LEU A 23 -5.69 37.37 3.90
C LEU A 23 -4.98 37.29 2.55
N ASP A 24 -5.43 36.37 1.70
CA ASP A 24 -4.86 36.16 0.39
C ASP A 24 -4.94 37.47 -0.41
N ALA A 25 -3.83 37.92 -0.99
CA ALA A 25 -3.73 39.22 -1.65
C ALA A 25 -4.79 39.38 -2.75
N LEU A 26 -5.17 38.25 -3.36
CA LEU A 26 -6.25 38.12 -4.32
C LEU A 26 -7.64 38.42 -3.74
N THR A 27 -7.91 38.07 -2.48
CA THR A 27 -9.18 38.42 -1.82
C THR A 27 -9.23 39.92 -1.51
N ILE A 28 -8.14 40.50 -1.03
CA ILE A 28 -8.05 41.95 -0.81
C ILE A 28 -8.25 42.71 -2.12
N LEU A 29 -7.60 42.27 -3.20
CA LEU A 29 -7.80 42.82 -4.55
C LEU A 29 -9.27 42.73 -5.01
N GLN A 30 -9.95 41.62 -4.73
CA GLN A 30 -11.38 41.46 -5.05
C GLN A 30 -12.26 42.43 -4.25
N TRP A 31 -11.99 42.64 -2.96
CA TRP A 31 -12.74 43.59 -2.14
C TRP A 31 -12.51 45.03 -2.60
N VAL A 32 -11.27 45.41 -2.91
CA VAL A 32 -10.93 46.72 -3.48
C VAL A 32 -11.62 46.91 -4.84
N GLY A 33 -11.55 45.90 -5.71
CA GLY A 33 -12.24 45.91 -7.01
C GLY A 33 -13.76 46.06 -6.86
N LEU A 34 -14.36 45.37 -5.89
CA LEU A 34 -15.80 45.48 -5.61
C LEU A 34 -16.21 46.89 -5.17
N VAL A 35 -15.44 47.52 -4.28
CA VAL A 35 -15.69 48.92 -3.85
C VAL A 35 -15.58 49.89 -5.03
N LEU A 36 -14.56 49.74 -5.88
CA LEU A 36 -14.36 50.59 -7.06
C LEU A 36 -15.50 50.45 -8.08
N ILE A 37 -15.97 49.22 -8.33
CA ILE A 37 -17.05 48.96 -9.28
C ILE A 37 -18.40 49.43 -8.75
N ILE A 38 -18.67 49.29 -7.45
CA ILE A 38 -19.87 49.87 -6.83
C ILE A 38 -19.85 51.40 -7.00
N GLY A 39 -18.72 52.04 -6.74
CA GLY A 39 -18.54 53.48 -6.97
C GLY A 39 -18.79 53.87 -8.43
N ALA A 40 -18.24 53.12 -9.39
CA ALA A 40 -18.46 53.35 -10.81
C ALA A 40 -19.93 53.16 -11.21
N LEU A 41 -20.58 52.09 -10.77
CA LEU A 41 -21.99 51.80 -11.04
C LEU A 41 -22.90 52.91 -10.49
N VAL A 42 -22.64 53.38 -9.26
CA VAL A 42 -23.39 54.49 -8.64
C VAL A 42 -23.19 55.78 -9.43
N CYS A 43 -21.96 56.11 -9.83
CA CYS A 43 -21.67 57.29 -10.64
C CYS A 43 -22.34 57.22 -12.03
N SER A 44 -22.32 56.04 -12.64
CA SER A 44 -22.91 55.78 -13.96
C SER A 44 -24.44 55.91 -13.95
N LEU A 45 -25.10 55.52 -12.85
CA LEU A 45 -26.55 55.67 -12.67
C LEU A 45 -26.97 57.09 -12.24
N THR A 46 -26.14 57.81 -11.49
CA THR A 46 -26.46 59.16 -10.98
C THR A 46 -26.14 60.28 -11.98
N ILE A 47 -25.10 60.10 -12.81
CA ILE A 47 -24.64 61.12 -13.76
C ILE A 47 -25.38 60.95 -15.11
N LYS A 48 -26.30 61.87 -15.41
CA LYS A 48 -27.14 61.88 -16.64
C LYS A 48 -26.40 61.62 -17.98
N PRO A 49 -25.20 62.17 -18.24
CA PRO A 49 -24.47 61.88 -19.48
C PRO A 49 -23.86 60.47 -19.53
N LEU A 50 -23.45 59.88 -18.40
CA LEU A 50 -22.92 58.51 -18.34
C LEU A 50 -24.02 57.46 -18.51
N SER A 51 -25.17 57.67 -17.85
CA SER A 51 -26.34 56.77 -17.93
C SER A 51 -26.83 56.59 -19.38
N ARG A 52 -26.74 57.63 -20.20
CA ARG A 52 -27.13 57.61 -21.63
C ARG A 52 -26.03 57.15 -22.58
N LYS A 53 -24.80 56.96 -22.11
CA LYS A 53 -23.68 56.52 -22.95
C LYS A 53 -23.86 55.06 -23.33
N LYS A 54 -23.89 54.78 -24.63
CA LYS A 54 -23.96 53.43 -25.18
C LYS A 54 -22.57 53.00 -25.64
N VAL A 55 -22.14 51.82 -25.20
CA VAL A 55 -20.94 51.12 -25.67
C VAL A 55 -21.42 49.84 -26.34
N TRP A 56 -21.15 49.72 -27.64
CA TRP A 56 -21.56 48.57 -28.44
C TRP A 56 -23.08 48.34 -28.35
N GLU A 57 -23.82 49.45 -28.51
CA GLU A 57 -25.29 49.59 -28.42
C GLU A 57 -25.94 49.28 -27.07
N LEU A 58 -25.13 48.89 -26.08
CA LEU A 58 -25.53 48.64 -24.70
C LEU A 58 -25.24 49.84 -23.81
N HIS A 59 -26.15 50.18 -22.90
CA HIS A 59 -25.88 51.21 -21.90
C HIS A 59 -24.68 50.82 -21.02
N LEU A 60 -23.79 51.77 -20.74
CA LEU A 60 -22.55 51.55 -19.99
C LEU A 60 -22.79 50.87 -18.62
N TRP A 61 -23.87 51.24 -17.92
CA TRP A 61 -24.25 50.64 -16.63
C TRP A 61 -24.53 49.13 -16.71
N LYS A 62 -24.99 48.61 -17.85
CA LYS A 62 -25.24 47.16 -18.04
C LYS A 62 -23.92 46.37 -18.11
N TRP A 63 -22.88 46.95 -18.71
CA TRP A 63 -21.54 46.37 -18.72
C TRP A 63 -20.90 46.42 -17.34
N GLU A 64 -21.04 47.54 -16.62
CA GLU A 64 -20.59 47.66 -15.23
C GLU A 64 -21.29 46.66 -14.31
N LEU A 65 -22.60 46.42 -14.52
CA LEU A 65 -23.37 45.42 -13.79
C LEU A 65 -22.88 43.99 -14.07
N LEU A 66 -22.48 43.67 -15.30
CA LEU A 66 -21.88 42.37 -15.62
C LEU A 66 -20.54 42.17 -14.90
N VAL A 67 -19.67 43.20 -14.92
CA VAL A 67 -18.38 43.15 -14.21
C VAL A 67 -18.58 43.05 -12.70
N PHE A 68 -19.60 43.73 -12.16
CA PHE A 68 -20.01 43.61 -10.78
C PHE A 68 -20.41 42.17 -10.42
N VAL A 69 -21.28 41.53 -11.23
CA VAL A 69 -21.68 40.12 -11.02
C VAL A 69 -20.48 39.18 -11.16
N LEU A 70 -19.53 39.47 -12.03
CA LEU A 70 -18.34 38.63 -12.21
C LEU A 70 -17.44 38.64 -10.96
N ILE A 71 -17.25 39.79 -10.32
CA ILE A 71 -16.45 39.90 -9.09
C ILE A 71 -17.24 39.46 -7.85
N CYS A 72 -18.47 39.93 -7.70
CA CYS A 72 -19.34 39.60 -6.57
C CYS A 72 -19.77 38.12 -6.60
N GLY A 73 -20.07 37.57 -7.78
CA GLY A 73 -20.52 36.19 -7.94
C GLY A 73 -19.51 35.15 -7.45
N ARG A 74 -18.20 35.43 -7.54
CA ARG A 74 -17.15 34.53 -7.03
C ARG A 74 -17.10 34.53 -5.50
N LEU A 75 -17.29 35.70 -4.88
CA LEU A 75 -17.38 35.86 -3.43
C LEU A 75 -18.64 35.18 -2.90
N VAL A 76 -19.78 35.42 -3.55
CA VAL A 76 -21.09 34.83 -3.21
C VAL A 76 -21.04 33.31 -3.37
N SER A 77 -20.51 32.78 -4.47
CA SER A 77 -20.39 31.32 -4.63
C SER A 77 -19.49 30.69 -3.58
N GLY A 78 -18.41 31.37 -3.17
CA GLY A 78 -17.57 30.93 -2.05
C GLY A 78 -18.32 30.88 -0.71
N TRP A 79 -19.14 31.90 -0.43
CA TRP A 79 -20.00 31.96 0.77
C TRP A 79 -21.07 30.86 0.75
N VAL A 80 -21.75 30.66 -0.39
CA VAL A 80 -22.74 29.61 -0.59
C VAL A 80 -22.13 28.24 -0.35
N ILE A 81 -20.94 27.96 -0.91
CA ILE A 81 -20.26 26.70 -0.66
C ILE A 81 -19.91 26.53 0.82
N ARG A 82 -19.45 27.58 1.51
CA ARG A 82 -19.16 27.51 2.95
C ARG A 82 -20.42 27.18 3.76
N ILE A 83 -21.57 27.76 3.40
CA ILE A 83 -22.87 27.42 4.00
C ILE A 83 -23.25 25.96 3.70
N VAL A 84 -23.15 25.53 2.44
CA VAL A 84 -23.48 24.15 2.03
C VAL A 84 -22.59 23.15 2.76
N VAL A 85 -21.28 23.42 2.85
CA VAL A 85 -20.34 22.60 3.62
C VAL A 85 -20.74 22.55 5.09
N PHE A 86 -21.10 23.68 5.70
CA PHE A 86 -21.58 23.72 7.10
C PHE A 86 -22.84 22.87 7.31
N PHE A 87 -23.82 22.93 6.41
CA PHE A 87 -25.02 22.09 6.48
C PHE A 87 -24.71 20.62 6.24
N VAL A 88 -23.83 20.30 5.28
CA VAL A 88 -23.38 18.92 5.03
C VAL A 88 -22.63 18.38 6.25
N GLU A 89 -21.77 19.19 6.85
CA GLU A 89 -21.07 18.85 8.10
C GLU A 89 -22.05 18.57 9.21
N ARG A 90 -23.07 19.41 9.39
CA ARG A 90 -24.06 19.28 10.47
C ARG A 90 -25.07 18.15 10.25
N ASN A 91 -25.40 17.82 9.01
CA ASN A 91 -26.38 16.78 8.67
C ASN A 91 -25.72 15.39 8.47
N PHE A 92 -24.52 15.35 7.90
CA PHE A 92 -23.76 14.12 7.60
C PHE A 92 -22.57 13.90 8.55
N VAL A 93 -22.63 14.44 9.78
CA VAL A 93 -21.61 14.26 10.84
C VAL A 93 -21.16 12.79 10.97
N LEU A 94 -22.07 11.86 10.70
CA LEU A 94 -21.85 10.41 10.84
C LEU A 94 -21.19 9.73 9.62
N ARG A 95 -21.14 10.37 8.43
CA ARG A 95 -20.50 9.79 7.23
C ARG A 95 -19.31 10.62 6.77
N LYS A 96 -18.17 10.43 7.44
CA LYS A 96 -16.85 11.01 7.10
C LYS A 96 -16.40 10.80 5.65
N ARG A 97 -17.01 9.89 4.89
CA ARG A 97 -16.81 9.70 3.44
C ARG A 97 -17.29 10.88 2.60
N VAL A 98 -18.43 11.48 2.97
CA VAL A 98 -19.06 12.56 2.22
C VAL A 98 -18.23 13.84 2.33
N LEU A 99 -17.67 14.13 3.50
CA LEU A 99 -16.87 15.33 3.73
C LEU A 99 -15.66 15.41 2.81
N TYR A 100 -14.86 14.35 2.73
CA TYR A 100 -13.68 14.31 1.86
C TYR A 100 -14.04 14.60 0.39
N PHE A 101 -15.15 14.03 -0.06
CA PHE A 101 -15.64 14.23 -1.42
C PHE A 101 -16.09 15.68 -1.66
N VAL A 102 -16.84 16.24 -0.72
CA VAL A 102 -17.35 17.61 -0.80
C VAL A 102 -16.21 18.63 -0.80
N TYR A 103 -15.20 18.44 0.06
CA TYR A 103 -14.02 19.30 0.07
C TYR A 103 -13.20 19.17 -1.22
N GLY A 104 -12.98 17.96 -1.73
CA GLY A 104 -12.23 17.74 -2.96
C GLY A 104 -12.89 18.27 -4.23
N VAL A 105 -14.19 18.63 -4.17
CA VAL A 105 -14.99 19.07 -5.31
C VAL A 105 -15.45 20.53 -5.17
N ARG A 106 -15.31 21.12 -3.97
CA ARG A 106 -15.68 22.50 -3.64
C ARG A 106 -15.23 23.52 -4.68
N GLY A 107 -13.96 23.49 -5.09
CA GLY A 107 -13.42 24.46 -6.04
C GLY A 107 -14.10 24.37 -7.42
N ALA A 108 -14.36 23.15 -7.89
CA ALA A 108 -15.03 22.94 -9.17
C ALA A 108 -16.51 23.38 -9.10
N VAL A 109 -17.23 23.06 -8.02
CA VAL A 109 -18.63 23.49 -7.83
C VAL A 109 -18.73 24.99 -7.66
N GLN A 110 -17.80 25.62 -6.92
CA GLN A 110 -17.74 27.07 -6.78
C GLN A 110 -17.61 27.76 -8.14
N ASN A 111 -16.72 27.25 -9.01
CA ASN A 111 -16.53 27.81 -10.34
C ASN A 111 -17.76 27.61 -11.24
N THR A 112 -18.42 26.44 -11.18
CA THR A 112 -19.66 26.19 -11.92
C THR A 112 -20.81 27.08 -11.44
N LEU A 113 -21.00 27.22 -10.12
CA LEU A 113 -22.01 28.10 -9.54
C LEU A 113 -21.73 29.58 -9.89
N TRP A 114 -20.47 29.99 -9.80
CA TRP A 114 -20.04 31.34 -10.15
C TRP A 114 -20.38 31.69 -11.60
N LEU A 115 -19.95 30.86 -12.55
CA LEU A 115 -20.24 31.11 -13.97
C LEU A 115 -21.72 30.92 -14.31
N GLY A 116 -22.42 30.03 -13.62
CA GLY A 116 -23.87 29.88 -13.73
C GLY A 116 -24.61 31.17 -13.32
N LEU A 117 -24.19 31.80 -12.22
CA LEU A 117 -24.72 33.10 -11.77
C LEU A 117 -24.42 34.22 -12.76
N VAL A 118 -23.21 34.25 -13.33
CA VAL A 118 -22.82 35.22 -14.37
C VAL A 118 -23.70 35.06 -15.61
N LEU A 119 -23.91 33.82 -16.08
CA LEU A 119 -24.74 33.54 -17.25
C LEU A 119 -26.22 33.84 -16.99
N ALA A 120 -26.75 33.49 -15.81
CA ALA A 120 -28.11 33.80 -15.43
C ALA A 120 -28.33 35.32 -15.37
N SER A 121 -27.41 36.07 -14.76
CA SER A 121 -27.48 37.52 -14.70
C SER A 121 -27.38 38.17 -16.08
N TRP A 122 -26.53 37.61 -16.96
CA TRP A 122 -26.47 38.01 -18.36
C TRP A 122 -27.83 37.78 -19.04
N HIS A 123 -28.45 36.60 -18.89
CA HIS A 123 -29.76 36.32 -19.48
C HIS A 123 -30.88 37.22 -18.94
N PHE A 124 -30.90 37.53 -17.64
CA PHE A 124 -31.90 38.43 -17.04
C PHE A 124 -31.73 39.90 -17.45
N LEU A 125 -30.53 40.30 -17.91
CA LEU A 125 -30.25 41.67 -18.36
C LEU A 125 -30.84 42.00 -19.75
N PHE A 126 -31.28 40.98 -20.50
CA PHE A 126 -31.74 41.09 -21.89
C PHE A 126 -33.08 40.38 -22.11
N ASP A 127 -34.04 41.08 -22.71
CA ASP A 127 -35.20 40.46 -23.36
C ASP A 127 -34.78 39.86 -24.72
N GLU A 128 -35.42 38.77 -25.13
CA GLU A 128 -35.17 38.07 -26.43
C GLU A 128 -35.20 39.03 -27.64
N ASN A 129 -35.94 40.13 -27.54
CA ASN A 129 -36.16 41.10 -28.63
C ASN A 129 -34.96 42.02 -28.95
N VAL A 130 -33.93 42.11 -28.08
CA VAL A 130 -32.78 43.02 -28.28
C VAL A 130 -31.50 42.27 -28.73
N GLN A 131 -31.44 40.95 -28.53
CA GLN A 131 -30.28 40.12 -28.93
C GLN A 131 -30.11 39.99 -30.45
N THR A 132 -31.14 40.24 -31.24
CA THR A 132 -31.14 40.07 -32.70
C THR A 132 -30.50 41.23 -33.48
N ASN A 133 -30.37 42.43 -32.88
CA ASN A 133 -29.91 43.62 -33.61
C ASN A 133 -28.39 43.87 -33.60
N THR A 134 -27.61 43.14 -32.79
CA THR A 134 -26.17 43.39 -32.62
C THR A 134 -25.33 42.14 -32.78
N ALA A 135 -24.22 42.22 -33.53
CA ALA A 135 -23.33 41.09 -33.77
C ALA A 135 -22.56 40.61 -32.52
N VAL A 136 -22.41 41.48 -31.52
CA VAL A 136 -21.50 41.21 -30.38
C VAL A 136 -22.19 40.48 -29.24
N LEU A 137 -23.41 40.87 -28.88
CA LEU A 137 -24.15 40.26 -27.77
C LEU A 137 -24.26 38.72 -27.89
N PRO A 138 -24.62 38.13 -29.04
CA PRO A 138 -24.65 36.68 -29.19
C PRO A 138 -23.25 36.04 -29.08
N TYR A 139 -22.19 36.76 -29.49
CA TYR A 139 -20.82 36.29 -29.30
C TYR A 139 -20.43 36.24 -27.82
N VAL A 140 -20.77 37.26 -27.03
CA VAL A 140 -20.54 37.28 -25.57
C VAL A 140 -21.32 36.17 -24.88
N THR A 141 -22.58 35.93 -25.26
CA THR A 141 -23.38 34.80 -24.74
C THR A 141 -22.70 33.46 -25.03
N LYS A 142 -22.20 33.26 -26.26
CA LYS A 142 -21.45 32.05 -26.65
C LYS A 142 -20.17 31.87 -25.83
N VAL A 143 -19.41 32.94 -25.60
CA VAL A 143 -18.18 32.90 -24.78
C VAL A 143 -18.50 32.54 -23.32
N LEU A 144 -19.53 33.14 -22.72
CA LEU A 144 -19.96 32.81 -21.35
C LEU A 144 -20.42 31.35 -21.24
N PHE A 145 -21.17 30.87 -22.23
CA PHE A 145 -21.60 29.47 -22.30
C PHE A 145 -20.40 28.52 -22.45
N CYS A 146 -19.40 28.85 -23.26
CA CYS A 146 -18.13 28.10 -23.38
C CYS A 146 -17.42 27.94 -22.03
N PHE A 147 -17.29 29.01 -21.25
CA PHE A 147 -16.68 28.95 -19.93
C PHE A 147 -17.50 28.08 -18.96
N LEU A 148 -18.84 28.17 -19.00
CA LEU A 148 -19.71 27.32 -18.18
C LEU A 148 -19.52 25.84 -18.51
N VAL A 149 -19.57 25.47 -19.79
CA VAL A 149 -19.35 24.09 -20.27
C VAL A 149 -17.98 23.56 -19.83
N ALA A 150 -16.92 24.37 -19.94
CA ALA A 150 -15.58 23.99 -19.49
C ALA A 150 -15.54 23.66 -17.99
N THR A 151 -16.19 24.48 -17.15
CA THR A 151 -16.24 24.20 -15.71
C THR A 151 -17.08 22.99 -15.35
N LEU A 152 -18.16 22.72 -16.08
CA LEU A 152 -18.99 21.52 -15.89
C LEU A 152 -18.22 20.24 -16.23
N ILE A 153 -17.51 20.21 -17.36
CA ILE A 153 -16.68 19.06 -17.73
C ILE A 153 -15.55 18.85 -16.72
N ARG A 154 -14.92 19.94 -16.26
CA ARG A 154 -13.89 19.88 -15.20
C ARG A 154 -14.46 19.38 -13.87
N LEU A 155 -15.69 19.75 -13.53
CA LEU A 155 -16.41 19.25 -12.36
C LEU A 155 -16.63 17.73 -12.46
N VAL A 156 -17.19 17.26 -13.58
CA VAL A 156 -17.41 15.82 -13.83
C VAL A 156 -16.09 15.04 -13.75
N LYS A 157 -15.03 15.53 -14.40
CA LYS A 157 -13.70 14.91 -14.35
C LYS A 157 -13.15 14.83 -12.92
N THR A 158 -13.29 15.90 -12.14
CA THR A 158 -12.81 15.94 -10.75
C THR A 158 -13.60 14.97 -9.86
N LEU A 159 -14.92 14.89 -10.05
CA LEU A 159 -15.80 13.94 -9.37
C LEU A 159 -15.36 12.49 -9.66
N LEU A 160 -15.24 12.12 -10.95
CA LEU A 160 -14.85 10.77 -11.37
C LEU A 160 -13.50 10.34 -10.81
N LEU A 161 -12.47 11.21 -10.90
CA LEU A 161 -11.15 10.89 -10.36
C LEU A 161 -11.15 10.72 -8.83
N LYS A 162 -11.91 11.55 -8.10
CA LYS A 162 -12.01 11.43 -6.63
C LYS A 162 -12.75 10.16 -6.23
N VAL A 163 -13.80 9.75 -6.97
CA VAL A 163 -14.49 8.49 -6.73
C VAL A 163 -13.55 7.31 -6.98
N LEU A 164 -12.88 7.27 -8.15
CA LEU A 164 -11.97 6.18 -8.51
C LEU A 164 -10.82 6.04 -7.53
N ALA A 165 -10.14 7.13 -7.20
CA ALA A 165 -9.04 7.10 -6.24
C ALA A 165 -9.53 6.63 -4.85
N SER A 166 -10.70 7.12 -4.39
CA SER A 166 -11.24 6.72 -3.09
C SER A 166 -11.69 5.27 -3.04
N SER A 167 -12.29 4.73 -4.10
CA SER A 167 -12.71 3.32 -4.13
C SER A 167 -11.51 2.41 -4.21
N PHE A 168 -10.55 2.74 -5.10
CA PHE A 168 -9.34 1.97 -5.34
C PHE A 168 -8.45 1.86 -4.09
N HIS A 169 -8.15 2.97 -3.41
CA HIS A 169 -7.25 2.90 -2.27
C HIS A 169 -7.82 2.04 -1.14
N VAL A 170 -9.12 2.20 -0.83
CA VAL A 170 -9.76 1.45 0.26
C VAL A 170 -9.88 -0.04 -0.07
N SER A 171 -10.27 -0.41 -1.31
CA SER A 171 -10.43 -1.83 -1.66
C SER A 171 -9.10 -2.58 -1.69
N THR A 172 -8.03 -1.92 -2.10
CA THR A 172 -6.76 -2.60 -2.41
C THR A 172 -5.78 -2.60 -1.25
N TYR A 173 -5.74 -1.53 -0.44
CA TYR A 173 -4.67 -1.34 0.56
C TYR A 173 -5.14 -1.37 2.01
N PHE A 174 -6.45 -1.32 2.27
CA PHE A 174 -6.93 -1.13 3.64
C PHE A 174 -6.46 -2.25 4.58
N ASP A 175 -6.66 -3.51 4.19
CA ASP A 175 -6.30 -4.66 5.05
C ASP A 175 -4.79 -4.73 5.26
N ARG A 176 -3.99 -4.57 4.20
CA ARG A 176 -2.52 -4.54 4.27
C ARG A 176 -2.01 -3.41 5.18
N ILE A 177 -2.61 -2.23 5.09
CA ILE A 177 -2.27 -1.09 5.95
C ILE A 177 -2.68 -1.37 7.40
N GLN A 178 -3.85 -1.96 7.63
CA GLN A 178 -4.32 -2.32 8.97
C GLN A 178 -3.40 -3.36 9.61
N GLU A 179 -3.00 -4.41 8.88
CA GLU A 179 -2.05 -5.43 9.34
C GLU A 179 -0.68 -4.83 9.62
N ALA A 180 -0.13 -4.00 8.72
CA ALA A 180 1.16 -3.36 8.93
C ALA A 180 1.17 -2.43 10.17
N LEU A 181 0.06 -1.72 10.43
CA LEU A 181 -0.09 -0.89 11.62
C LEU A 181 -0.30 -1.72 12.90
N PHE A 182 -0.98 -2.87 12.80
CA PHE A 182 -1.09 -3.80 13.92
C PHE A 182 0.27 -4.42 14.27
N ASN A 183 1.05 -4.82 13.27
CA ASN A 183 2.41 -5.31 13.47
C ASN A 183 3.30 -4.24 14.15
N GLN A 184 3.20 -2.97 13.73
CA GLN A 184 3.87 -1.85 14.40
C GLN A 184 3.44 -1.75 15.87
N TYR A 185 2.13 -1.80 16.14
CA TYR A 185 1.60 -1.75 17.50
C TYR A 185 2.18 -2.87 18.37
N VAL A 186 2.24 -4.11 17.88
CA VAL A 186 2.79 -5.25 18.62
C VAL A 186 4.29 -5.04 18.88
N ILE A 187 5.07 -4.59 17.89
CA ILE A 187 6.50 -4.31 18.05
C ILE A 187 6.73 -3.21 19.10
N GLU A 188 5.99 -2.12 19.03
CA GLU A 188 6.10 -1.01 19.99
C GLU A 188 5.73 -1.47 21.39
N THR A 189 4.59 -2.14 21.55
CA THR A 189 4.06 -2.57 22.84
C THR A 189 4.96 -3.58 23.53
N LEU A 190 5.51 -4.56 22.79
CA LEU A 190 6.42 -5.57 23.34
C LEU A 190 7.84 -5.05 23.58
N SER A 191 8.20 -3.91 22.98
CA SER A 191 9.46 -3.22 23.29
C SER A 191 9.34 -2.33 24.54
N GLY A 192 8.13 -1.95 24.94
CA GLY A 192 7.88 -1.12 26.12
C GLY A 192 7.91 -1.86 27.45
N PRO A 193 7.79 -1.17 28.59
CA PRO A 193 7.64 -1.80 29.89
C PRO A 193 6.29 -2.55 29.99
N PRO A 194 6.19 -3.60 30.83
CA PRO A 194 4.94 -4.31 31.04
C PRO A 194 3.86 -3.38 31.61
N LEU A 195 2.61 -3.64 31.24
CA LEU A 195 1.44 -3.04 31.85
C LEU A 195 1.46 -3.32 33.35
N VAL A 196 1.62 -2.26 34.13
CA VAL A 196 1.53 -2.31 35.58
C VAL A 196 0.05 -2.39 35.94
N ASP A 197 -0.34 -3.46 36.64
CA ASP A 197 -1.66 -3.53 37.27
C ASP A 197 -1.68 -2.54 38.44
N GLU A 198 -2.25 -1.36 38.22
CA GLU A 198 -2.27 -0.27 39.20
C GLU A 198 -2.89 -0.72 40.53
N ASP A 199 -3.88 -1.63 40.48
CA ASP A 199 -4.55 -2.14 41.68
C ASP A 199 -3.65 -3.08 42.50
N TYR A 200 -2.82 -3.90 41.84
CA TYR A 200 -1.83 -4.74 42.50
C TYR A 200 -0.72 -3.90 43.14
N VAL A 201 -0.18 -2.92 42.41
CA VAL A 201 0.86 -2.02 42.94
C VAL A 201 0.32 -1.15 44.07
N LEU A 202 -0.91 -0.64 43.98
CA LEU A 202 -1.54 0.07 45.08
C LEU A 202 -1.81 -0.83 46.29
N ALA A 203 -2.20 -2.10 46.08
CA ALA A 203 -2.39 -3.05 47.17
C ALA A 203 -1.07 -3.38 47.87
N GLU A 204 0.01 -3.61 47.13
CA GLU A 204 1.32 -3.93 47.68
C GLU A 204 1.98 -2.71 48.35
N VAL A 205 1.80 -1.51 47.79
CA VAL A 205 2.19 -0.26 48.46
C VAL A 205 1.37 -0.03 49.74
N ARG A 206 0.07 -0.34 49.75
CA ARG A 206 -0.76 -0.25 50.97
C ARG A 206 -0.35 -1.27 52.02
N GLU A 207 0.02 -2.49 51.62
CA GLU A 207 0.55 -3.52 52.52
C GLU A 207 1.90 -3.11 53.11
N LEU A 208 2.83 -2.61 52.28
CA LEU A 208 4.13 -2.10 52.74
C LEU A 208 4.00 -0.88 53.66
N GLN A 209 3.02 0.00 53.40
CA GLN A 209 2.68 1.13 54.28
C GLN A 209 2.07 0.68 55.61
N ARG A 210 1.20 -0.35 55.61
CA ARG A 210 0.67 -0.95 56.85
C ARG A 210 1.76 -1.64 57.67
N ALA A 211 2.76 -2.23 57.01
CA ALA A 211 3.89 -2.90 57.64
C ALA A 211 5.02 -1.95 58.10
N GLY A 212 4.91 -0.64 57.84
CA GLY A 212 5.92 0.35 58.23
C GLY A 212 7.25 0.25 57.46
N ALA A 213 7.28 -0.45 56.32
CA ALA A 213 8.49 -0.68 55.53
C ALA A 213 8.73 0.43 54.50
N THR A 214 10.00 0.73 54.21
CA THR A 214 10.39 1.66 53.15
C THR A 214 10.09 1.09 51.77
N ILE A 215 9.32 1.84 50.96
CA ILE A 215 8.92 1.44 49.60
C ILE A 215 10.16 1.35 48.68
N PRO A 216 10.40 0.20 48.01
CA PRO A 216 11.49 0.03 47.04
C PRO A 216 11.45 1.06 45.89
N LYS A 217 12.62 1.44 45.36
CA LYS A 217 12.73 2.44 44.27
C LYS A 217 11.97 2.05 43.00
N GLU A 218 11.87 0.75 42.71
CA GLU A 218 11.14 0.21 41.55
C GLU A 218 9.62 0.39 41.68
N LEU A 219 9.05 0.12 42.86
CA LEU A 219 7.63 0.36 43.18
C LEU A 219 7.31 1.87 43.22
N ARG A 220 8.28 2.70 43.61
CA ARG A 220 8.13 4.16 43.64
C ARG A 220 8.07 4.78 42.23
N ALA A 221 8.77 4.19 41.26
CA ALA A 221 8.70 4.59 39.85
C ALA A 221 7.39 4.16 39.15
N ALA A 222 6.70 3.16 39.71
CA ALA A 222 5.41 2.66 39.23
C ALA A 222 4.18 3.39 39.81
N LEU A 223 4.35 4.30 40.78
CA LEU A 223 3.26 5.08 41.37
C LEU A 223 2.74 6.13 40.37
N PRO A 224 1.41 6.26 40.18
CA PRO A 224 0.86 7.25 39.27
C PRO A 224 1.12 8.67 39.81
N ALA A 225 1.86 9.48 39.06
CA ALA A 225 1.95 10.91 39.30
C ALA A 225 0.53 11.51 39.16
N LYS A 226 0.02 12.12 40.23
CA LYS A 226 -1.25 12.87 40.24
C LYS A 226 -1.21 13.92 39.11
N ASN A 227 -1.81 13.61 37.96
CA ASN A 227 -2.37 14.49 36.92
C ASN A 227 -2.25 13.91 35.49
N LEU A 228 -2.66 12.66 35.26
CA LEU A 228 -3.03 12.16 33.92
C LEU A 228 -4.14 11.10 34.03
N SER A 229 -5.37 11.55 34.28
CA SER A 229 -6.58 10.70 34.24
C SER A 229 -7.00 10.42 32.79
N GLY A 230 -6.09 9.87 32.00
CA GLY A 230 -6.37 9.41 30.64
C GLY A 230 -5.90 7.97 30.54
N GLN A 231 -6.87 7.05 30.44
CA GLN A 231 -6.69 5.67 29.99
C GLN A 231 -5.50 5.60 29.00
N LYS A 232 -4.40 4.93 29.37
CA LYS A 232 -3.19 4.77 28.51
C LYS A 232 -3.57 3.96 27.26
N SER A 233 -4.24 4.61 26.31
CA SER A 233 -4.44 4.10 24.98
C SER A 233 -3.13 4.30 24.23
N ILE A 234 -2.42 3.21 23.94
CA ILE A 234 -1.22 3.24 23.12
C ILE A 234 -1.63 3.75 21.73
N ARG A 235 -1.00 4.85 21.30
CA ARG A 235 -1.30 5.55 20.05
C ARG A 235 -0.27 5.18 18.99
N ILE A 236 -0.71 4.59 17.88
CA ILE A 236 0.14 4.31 16.72
C ILE A 236 0.46 5.66 16.06
N SER A 237 1.68 6.16 16.28
CA SER A 237 2.13 7.48 15.80
C SER A 237 3.29 7.27 14.82
N GLY A 238 3.25 7.93 13.66
CA GLY A 238 4.39 7.97 12.75
C GLY A 238 5.12 9.29 12.97
N LEU A 239 6.34 9.25 13.53
CA LEU A 239 7.14 10.46 13.68
C LEU A 239 7.69 10.86 12.31
N ILE A 240 7.26 11.99 11.77
CA ILE A 240 7.82 12.57 10.55
C ILE A 240 9.02 13.40 10.99
N SER A 241 10.24 12.98 10.61
CA SER A 241 11.45 13.77 10.87
C SER A 241 11.32 15.15 10.20
N LYS A 242 11.32 16.21 11.00
CA LYS A 242 11.39 17.58 10.50
C LYS A 242 12.82 18.08 10.65
N GLY A 243 13.42 18.44 9.52
CA GLY A 243 14.64 19.23 9.50
C GLY A 243 14.42 20.58 10.19
N ASP A 244 15.39 20.97 11.01
CA ASP A 244 15.35 22.09 11.92
C ASP A 244 15.37 23.44 11.18
N GLN A 245 14.27 24.20 11.20
CA GLN A 245 14.27 25.65 10.98
C GLN A 245 13.28 26.33 11.91
N SER A 246 13.83 27.24 12.71
CA SER A 246 13.22 27.86 13.87
C SER A 246 12.25 29.02 13.55
N SER A 247 11.24 29.11 14.41
CA SER A 247 10.49 30.31 14.84
C SER A 247 9.44 30.94 13.90
N ARG A 248 8.16 30.69 14.24
CA ARG A 248 7.18 31.72 14.66
C ARG A 248 5.75 31.13 14.78
N GLN A 249 5.05 31.59 15.82
CA GLN A 249 3.60 31.50 16.13
C GLN A 249 3.12 30.35 17.04
N LEU A 250 3.06 30.69 18.33
CA LEU A 250 2.47 29.97 19.48
C LEU A 250 0.96 29.64 19.37
N SER A 251 0.29 29.95 18.25
CA SER A 251 -1.12 29.63 18.01
C SER A 251 -1.33 28.47 17.02
N LYS A 252 -0.29 28.05 16.29
CA LYS A 252 -0.32 26.88 15.38
C LYS A 252 -0.14 25.54 16.11
N GLU A 253 0.51 25.53 17.27
CA GLU A 253 0.88 24.30 17.98
C GLU A 253 -0.32 23.54 18.55
N LYS A 254 -1.41 24.22 18.94
CA LYS A 254 -2.53 23.54 19.62
C LYS A 254 -3.44 22.74 18.67
N LYS A 255 -3.42 23.04 17.37
CA LYS A 255 -4.31 22.43 16.37
C LYS A 255 -3.58 21.53 15.36
N GLN A 256 -2.29 21.76 15.13
CA GLN A 256 -1.44 20.80 14.41
C GLN A 256 -1.27 19.49 15.22
N ARG A 257 -1.36 19.58 16.55
CA ARG A 257 -1.35 18.42 17.45
C ARG A 257 -2.45 17.39 17.13
N GLU A 258 -3.67 17.79 16.73
CA GLU A 258 -4.76 16.84 16.40
C GLU A 258 -4.50 16.01 15.11
N ILE A 259 -3.65 16.49 14.21
CA ILE A 259 -3.25 15.79 12.98
C ILE A 259 -2.06 14.85 13.25
N ASP A 260 -1.22 15.18 14.25
CA ASP A 260 -0.10 14.38 14.74
C ASP A 260 -0.46 13.41 15.89
N GLU A 261 -1.68 13.47 16.45
CA GLU A 261 -2.10 12.45 17.40
C GLU A 261 -2.15 11.09 16.71
N GLY A 262 -1.49 10.06 17.23
CA GLY A 262 -1.57 8.70 16.67
C GLY A 262 -2.99 8.12 16.67
N ILE A 263 -3.20 6.99 15.98
CA ILE A 263 -4.47 6.27 15.99
C ILE A 263 -4.43 5.26 17.14
N THR A 264 -5.42 5.31 18.04
CA THR A 264 -5.58 4.31 19.11
C THR A 264 -5.91 2.94 18.52
N ILE A 265 -5.32 1.88 19.07
CA ILE A 265 -5.52 0.51 18.58
C ILE A 265 -7.00 0.08 18.56
N ASP A 266 -7.78 0.44 19.59
CA ASP A 266 -9.23 0.17 19.66
C ASP A 266 -10.00 0.78 18.48
N LYS A 267 -9.54 1.94 18.01
CA LYS A 267 -10.13 2.62 16.86
C LYS A 267 -9.71 1.98 15.55
N LEU A 268 -8.48 1.45 15.46
CA LEU A 268 -8.01 0.70 14.29
C LEU A 268 -8.82 -0.60 14.12
N HIS A 269 -9.04 -1.36 15.19
CA HIS A 269 -9.83 -2.60 15.13
C HIS A 269 -11.31 -2.39 14.80
N ARG A 270 -11.88 -1.22 15.12
CA ARG A 270 -13.25 -0.86 14.74
C ARG A 270 -13.38 -0.48 13.27
N LEU A 271 -12.28 -0.23 12.56
CA LEU A 271 -12.29 0.11 11.15
C LEU A 271 -12.36 -1.17 10.28
N ASN A 272 -13.06 -1.07 9.16
CA ASN A 272 -13.25 -2.12 8.16
C ASN A 272 -13.42 -1.43 6.79
N GLN A 273 -13.12 -2.11 5.68
CA GLN A 273 -13.27 -1.60 4.31
C GLN A 273 -14.62 -0.88 4.06
N LYS A 274 -15.70 -1.38 4.67
CA LYS A 274 -17.06 -0.81 4.53
C LYS A 274 -17.30 0.47 5.34
N ASN A 275 -16.57 0.70 6.43
CA ASN A 275 -16.79 1.83 7.35
C ASN A 275 -15.68 2.89 7.31
N VAL A 276 -14.50 2.56 6.74
CA VAL A 276 -13.36 3.46 6.68
C VAL A 276 -13.66 4.65 5.79
N SER A 277 -13.39 5.85 6.27
CA SER A 277 -13.50 7.06 5.47
C SER A 277 -12.23 7.29 4.65
N ALA A 278 -12.37 7.95 3.51
CA ALA A 278 -11.23 8.37 2.69
C ALA A 278 -10.21 9.19 3.50
N TRP A 279 -10.68 10.01 4.46
CA TRP A 279 -9.81 10.75 5.37
C TRP A 279 -9.00 9.86 6.30
N ASN A 280 -9.64 8.88 6.95
CA ASN A 280 -8.92 7.92 7.78
C ASN A 280 -7.94 7.11 6.94
N MET A 281 -8.33 6.73 5.72
CA MET A 281 -7.44 6.03 4.79
C MET A 281 -6.21 6.87 4.41
N LYS A 282 -6.41 8.14 4.04
CA LYS A 282 -5.31 9.10 3.75
C LYS A 282 -4.36 9.22 4.95
N ARG A 283 -4.92 9.27 6.17
CA ARG A 283 -4.14 9.32 7.41
C ARG A 283 -3.37 8.02 7.66
N LEU A 284 -4.00 6.86 7.58
CA LEU A 284 -3.35 5.56 7.76
C LEU A 284 -2.20 5.35 6.75
N MET A 285 -2.47 5.69 5.48
CA MET A 285 -1.50 5.65 4.39
C MET A 285 -0.33 6.63 4.58
N LYS A 286 -0.55 7.76 5.27
CA LYS A 286 0.52 8.70 5.64
C LYS A 286 1.40 8.09 6.74
N ILE A 287 0.80 7.45 7.74
CA ILE A 287 1.53 6.77 8.82
C ILE A 287 2.40 5.65 8.25
N VAL A 288 1.90 4.85 7.31
CA VAL A 288 2.71 3.78 6.70
C VAL A 288 3.80 4.33 5.78
N ARG A 289 3.51 5.35 4.96
CA ARG A 289 4.50 5.92 4.01
C ARG A 289 5.65 6.65 4.69
N PHE A 290 5.35 7.42 5.72
CA PHE A 290 6.33 8.33 6.35
C PHE A 290 6.69 7.95 7.77
N GLY A 291 5.93 7.07 8.43
CA GLY A 291 6.23 6.63 9.78
C GLY A 291 7.33 5.56 9.79
N THR A 292 8.44 5.87 10.46
CA THR A 292 9.48 4.90 10.80
C THR A 292 8.93 3.86 11.80
N LEU A 293 9.42 2.63 11.71
CA LEU A 293 9.05 1.56 12.63
C LEU A 293 9.91 1.74 13.89
N THR A 294 9.29 2.19 14.98
CA THR A 294 9.99 2.60 16.20
C THR A 294 9.84 1.56 17.31
N THR A 295 10.79 1.54 18.25
CA THR A 295 10.68 0.76 19.50
C THR A 295 10.31 1.73 20.63
N MET A 296 9.47 1.31 21.60
CA MET A 296 8.95 2.20 22.65
C MET A 296 10.01 2.87 23.53
N ASP A 297 11.25 2.36 23.56
CA ASP A 297 12.41 3.01 24.21
C ASP A 297 12.59 4.47 23.76
N GLU A 298 12.18 4.80 22.54
CA GLU A 298 12.27 6.14 21.93
C GLU A 298 11.27 7.15 22.55
N GLN A 299 10.05 6.73 22.93
CA GLN A 299 9.04 7.64 23.50
C GLN A 299 9.39 8.10 24.93
N ILE A 300 10.13 7.27 25.67
CA ILE A 300 10.56 7.57 27.04
C ILE A 300 11.85 8.41 27.00
N GLN A 301 12.79 8.11 26.11
CA GLN A 301 14.06 8.84 25.95
C GLN A 301 13.87 10.25 25.36
N GLN A 302 12.97 10.45 24.39
CA GLN A 302 12.66 11.80 23.87
C GLN A 302 11.96 12.70 24.91
N ALA A 303 11.24 12.13 25.88
CA ALA A 303 10.66 12.87 27.00
C ALA A 303 11.69 13.26 28.08
N THR A 304 12.85 12.58 28.11
CA THR A 304 13.91 12.77 29.11
C THR A 304 15.17 13.46 28.57
N GLY A 305 15.32 13.60 27.25
CA GLY A 305 16.36 14.41 26.61
C GLY A 305 17.77 13.79 26.59
N GLU A 306 17.91 12.51 26.96
CA GLU A 306 19.19 11.80 26.98
C GLU A 306 19.10 10.51 26.15
N GLY A 307 19.64 10.53 24.92
CA GLY A 307 19.76 9.33 24.08
C GLY A 307 20.12 9.62 22.63
N ASP A 308 20.99 8.79 22.06
CA ASP A 308 21.49 8.84 20.68
C ASP A 308 20.34 8.49 19.69
N GLU A 309 19.83 9.49 18.95
CA GLU A 309 18.61 9.40 18.12
C GLU A 309 18.67 8.34 17.00
N SER A 310 19.85 7.85 16.64
CA SER A 310 20.06 6.87 15.56
C SER A 310 19.97 5.40 15.99
N ALA A 311 19.98 5.08 17.29
CA ALA A 311 20.14 3.69 17.76
C ALA A 311 18.81 2.90 17.93
N THR A 312 17.66 3.52 17.69
CA THR A 312 16.33 3.03 18.13
C THR A 312 15.25 2.94 17.04
N GLN A 313 15.53 3.43 15.83
CA GLN A 313 14.64 3.31 14.66
C GLN A 313 15.04 2.10 13.80
N ILE A 314 14.06 1.27 13.41
CA ILE A 314 14.33 0.14 12.51
C ILE A 314 14.32 0.65 11.06
N ARG A 315 15.50 0.94 10.53
CA ARG A 315 15.72 1.39 9.14
C ARG A 315 16.29 0.28 8.25
N SER A 316 16.85 -0.76 8.85
CA SER A 316 17.46 -1.90 8.17
C SER A 316 17.00 -3.25 8.71
N GLU A 317 17.19 -4.30 7.91
CA GLU A 317 16.92 -5.67 8.35
C GLU A 317 17.80 -6.07 9.54
N TYR A 318 19.04 -5.57 9.60
CA TYR A 318 19.94 -5.83 10.72
C TYR A 318 19.40 -5.24 12.03
N GLU A 319 18.92 -3.99 12.01
CA GLU A 319 18.27 -3.36 13.16
C GLU A 319 16.98 -4.08 13.55
N ALA A 320 16.21 -4.59 12.58
CA ALA A 320 15.02 -5.40 12.85
C ALA A 320 15.39 -6.69 13.62
N GLN A 321 16.52 -7.32 13.28
CA GLN A 321 17.04 -8.47 14.03
C GLN A 321 17.49 -8.11 15.45
N LEU A 322 18.07 -6.94 15.65
CA LEU A 322 18.46 -6.45 16.97
C LEU A 322 17.24 -6.11 17.83
N ALA A 323 16.24 -5.44 17.27
CA ALA A 323 14.97 -5.16 17.93
C ALA A 323 14.28 -6.45 18.36
N ALA A 324 14.22 -7.47 17.48
CA ALA A 324 13.67 -8.77 17.84
C ALA A 324 14.39 -9.43 19.02
N LYS A 325 15.73 -9.31 19.08
CA LYS A 325 16.50 -9.80 20.24
C LYS A 325 16.13 -9.02 21.51
N LYS A 326 16.03 -7.70 21.46
CA LYS A 326 15.66 -6.87 22.61
C LYS A 326 14.26 -7.23 23.13
N ILE A 327 13.27 -7.31 22.23
CA ILE A 327 11.89 -7.71 22.54
C ILE A 327 11.86 -9.10 23.21
N PHE A 328 12.63 -10.06 22.69
CA PHE A 328 12.65 -11.40 23.30
C PHE A 328 13.09 -11.38 24.76
N HIS A 329 14.15 -10.64 25.09
CA HIS A 329 14.65 -10.57 26.47
C HIS A 329 13.75 -9.73 27.39
N ASN A 330 13.00 -8.77 26.83
CA ASN A 330 12.03 -7.97 27.57
C ASN A 330 10.79 -8.79 27.95
N VAL A 331 10.26 -9.57 27.01
CA VAL A 331 8.99 -10.29 27.17
C VAL A 331 9.17 -11.63 27.88
N ALA A 332 10.21 -12.40 27.51
CA ALA A 332 10.44 -13.72 28.08
C ALA A 332 10.91 -13.62 29.54
N LYS A 333 10.44 -14.53 30.40
CA LYS A 333 10.97 -14.64 31.77
C LYS A 333 12.48 -14.92 31.76
N PRO A 334 13.25 -14.41 32.75
CA PRO A 334 14.68 -14.68 32.85
C PRO A 334 14.98 -16.19 32.78
N GLY A 335 15.83 -16.60 31.84
CA GLY A 335 16.18 -18.01 31.61
C GLY A 335 15.19 -18.83 30.78
N SER A 336 14.04 -18.26 30.36
CA SER A 336 13.09 -18.95 29.51
C SER A 336 13.58 -19.06 28.05
N LYS A 337 13.34 -20.22 27.42
CA LYS A 337 13.63 -20.46 26.00
C LYS A 337 12.50 -20.02 25.06
N TYR A 338 11.31 -19.76 25.61
CA TYR A 338 10.10 -19.44 24.85
C TYR A 338 9.30 -18.31 25.53
N ILE A 339 8.50 -17.60 24.74
CA ILE A 339 7.49 -16.65 25.20
C ILE A 339 6.13 -17.35 25.15
N TYR A 340 5.36 -17.27 26.23
CA TYR A 340 4.01 -17.82 26.29
C TYR A 340 2.94 -16.72 26.22
N LEU A 341 1.68 -17.11 25.98
CA LEU A 341 0.56 -16.15 25.95
C LEU A 341 0.49 -15.30 27.23
N ALA A 342 0.73 -15.91 28.39
CA ALA A 342 0.76 -15.21 29.68
C ALA A 342 1.86 -14.13 29.74
N ASP A 343 2.99 -14.33 29.04
CA ASP A 343 4.07 -13.35 28.98
C ASP A 343 3.68 -12.15 28.10
N LEU A 344 2.92 -12.37 27.02
CA LEU A 344 2.37 -11.30 26.17
C LEU A 344 1.26 -10.50 26.88
N MET A 345 0.42 -11.17 27.68
CA MET A 345 -0.65 -10.52 28.47
C MET A 345 -0.12 -9.51 29.49
N ARG A 346 1.18 -9.56 29.81
CA ARG A 346 1.84 -8.54 30.63
C ARG A 346 2.02 -7.21 29.90
N PHE A 347 1.93 -7.17 28.58
CA PHE A 347 2.18 -5.96 27.78
C PHE A 347 0.93 -5.47 27.04
N MET A 348 -0.06 -6.35 26.80
CA MET A 348 -1.26 -6.01 26.03
C MET A 348 -2.50 -6.74 26.58
N ARG A 349 -3.69 -6.27 26.18
CA ARG A 349 -4.96 -6.89 26.60
C ARG A 349 -5.07 -8.33 26.11
N GLN A 350 -5.85 -9.16 26.79
CA GLN A 350 -5.99 -10.58 26.45
C GLN A 350 -6.41 -10.82 24.97
N GLU A 351 -7.37 -10.05 24.46
CA GLU A 351 -7.82 -10.16 23.06
C GLU A 351 -6.72 -9.79 22.06
N GLU A 352 -5.88 -8.81 22.40
CA GLU A 352 -4.74 -8.36 21.58
C GLU A 352 -3.60 -9.37 21.64
N ALA A 353 -3.33 -9.94 22.82
CA ALA A 353 -2.33 -10.98 23.03
C ALA A 353 -2.65 -12.23 22.22
N ILE A 354 -3.92 -12.65 22.18
CA ILE A 354 -4.36 -13.77 21.35
C ILE A 354 -4.13 -13.43 19.87
N LYS A 355 -4.56 -12.26 19.41
CA LYS A 355 -4.31 -11.80 18.02
C LYS A 355 -2.82 -11.74 17.68
N ALA A 356 -1.97 -11.25 18.58
CA ALA A 356 -0.53 -11.22 18.40
C ALA A 356 0.06 -12.65 18.32
N MET A 357 -0.45 -13.60 19.10
CA MET A 357 -0.04 -15.00 19.02
C MET A 357 -0.28 -15.62 17.64
N HIS A 358 -1.31 -15.19 16.91
CA HIS A 358 -1.55 -15.65 15.54
C HIS A 358 -0.50 -15.17 14.53
N LEU A 359 0.25 -14.11 14.84
CA LEU A 359 1.26 -13.55 13.94
C LEU A 359 2.57 -14.35 13.94
N PHE A 360 2.86 -15.12 14.99
CA PHE A 360 4.12 -15.85 15.13
C PHE A 360 4.04 -17.27 14.56
N GLU A 361 4.98 -17.63 13.70
CA GLU A 361 5.09 -18.98 13.14
C GLU A 361 5.16 -20.05 14.25
N GLY A 362 4.27 -21.04 14.20
CA GLY A 362 4.21 -22.18 15.13
C GLY A 362 3.62 -21.90 16.51
N ALA A 363 3.14 -20.67 16.77
CA ALA A 363 2.61 -20.29 18.08
C ALA A 363 1.18 -20.80 18.35
N GLN A 364 0.38 -21.03 17.29
CA GLN A 364 -0.96 -21.63 17.37
C GLN A 364 -0.92 -23.06 17.92
N GLU A 365 0.00 -23.88 17.43
CA GLU A 365 0.05 -25.32 17.73
C GLU A 365 0.73 -25.62 19.07
N HIS A 366 1.68 -24.78 19.46
CA HIS A 366 2.50 -25.01 20.66
C HIS A 366 2.23 -24.02 21.80
N CYS A 367 1.34 -23.05 21.61
CA CYS A 367 1.05 -21.96 22.53
C CYS A 367 2.31 -21.24 23.05
N ARG A 368 3.39 -21.21 22.24
CA ARG A 368 4.70 -20.67 22.59
C ARG A 368 5.41 -20.08 21.38
N VAL A 369 6.18 -19.02 21.59
CA VAL A 369 6.96 -18.33 20.56
C VAL A 369 8.46 -18.55 20.83
N SER A 370 9.17 -19.07 19.83
CA SER A 370 10.62 -19.24 19.91
C SER A 370 11.38 -17.97 19.53
N LYS A 371 12.62 -17.82 19.97
CA LYS A 371 13.49 -16.69 19.59
C LYS A 371 13.67 -16.57 18.06
N ARG A 372 13.69 -17.70 17.35
CA ARG A 372 13.77 -17.74 15.88
C ARG A 372 12.47 -17.26 15.23
N SER A 373 11.33 -17.74 15.72
CA SER A 373 9.99 -17.34 15.23
C SER A 373 9.78 -15.83 15.42
N LEU A 374 10.09 -15.28 16.60
CA LEU A 374 10.01 -13.84 16.84
C LEU A 374 10.96 -13.04 15.94
N LYS A 375 12.21 -13.50 15.76
CA LYS A 375 13.18 -12.84 14.85
C LYS A 375 12.66 -12.79 13.42
N ASN A 376 12.18 -13.91 12.90
CA ASN A 376 11.63 -14.00 11.54
C ASN A 376 10.42 -13.08 11.39
N TRP A 377 9.51 -13.10 12.35
CA TRP A 377 8.33 -12.24 12.34
C TRP A 377 8.67 -10.75 12.31
N VAL A 378 9.56 -10.25 13.19
CA VAL A 378 9.94 -8.82 13.21
C VAL A 378 10.59 -8.40 11.88
N VAL A 379 11.46 -9.24 11.31
CA VAL A 379 12.10 -8.97 10.01
C VAL A 379 11.06 -8.96 8.90
N ASN A 380 10.13 -9.92 8.90
CA ASN A 380 9.06 -9.98 7.91
C ASN A 380 8.13 -8.76 8.02
N ALA A 381 7.68 -8.40 9.22
CA ALA A 381 6.87 -7.21 9.46
C ALA A 381 7.56 -5.92 8.98
N PHE A 382 8.88 -5.81 9.16
CA PHE A 382 9.66 -4.70 8.61
C PHE A 382 9.69 -4.71 7.06
N ARG A 383 9.95 -5.87 6.44
CA ARG A 383 9.97 -6.03 4.97
C ARG A 383 8.61 -5.70 4.36
N GLU A 384 7.54 -6.27 4.91
CA GLU A 384 6.16 -6.05 4.47
C GLU A 384 5.77 -4.56 4.54
N ARG A 385 6.12 -3.88 5.64
CA ARG A 385 5.88 -2.44 5.76
C ARG A 385 6.66 -1.64 4.72
N LYS A 386 7.94 -1.96 4.49
CA LYS A 386 8.78 -1.28 3.50
C LYS A 386 8.24 -1.48 2.08
N ALA A 387 7.87 -2.71 1.73
CA ALA A 387 7.24 -3.03 0.45
C ALA A 387 5.91 -2.28 0.29
N LEU A 388 5.07 -2.24 1.33
CA LEU A 388 3.81 -1.50 1.33
C LEU A 388 4.02 0.02 1.19
N ALA A 389 5.01 0.60 1.86
CA ALA A 389 5.32 2.02 1.73
C ALA A 389 5.74 2.39 0.31
N LEU A 390 6.56 1.54 -0.34
CA LEU A 390 6.98 1.69 -1.73
C LEU A 390 5.78 1.60 -2.69
N THR A 391 4.94 0.57 -2.57
CA THR A 391 3.74 0.42 -3.43
C THR A 391 2.76 1.59 -3.27
N LEU A 392 2.59 2.12 -2.06
CA LEU A 392 1.78 3.32 -1.81
C LEU A 392 2.37 4.60 -2.42
N ASN A 393 3.69 4.66 -2.63
CA ASN A 393 4.33 5.79 -3.30
C ASN A 393 4.20 5.67 -4.83
N ASP A 394 4.46 4.48 -5.38
CA ASP A 394 4.34 4.21 -6.82
C ASP A 394 2.91 4.42 -7.31
N THR A 395 1.91 3.98 -6.54
CA THR A 395 0.50 4.22 -6.86
C THR A 395 0.11 5.69 -6.80
N LYS A 396 0.70 6.49 -5.91
CA LYS A 396 0.48 7.94 -5.90
C LYS A 396 1.00 8.57 -7.19
N THR A 397 2.21 8.20 -7.60
CA THR A 397 2.83 8.68 -8.85
C THR A 397 1.99 8.28 -10.06
N ALA A 398 1.48 7.04 -10.10
CA ALA A 398 0.60 6.59 -11.16
C ALA A 398 -0.73 7.36 -11.21
N VAL A 399 -1.36 7.59 -10.06
CA VAL A 399 -2.61 8.39 -9.96
C VAL A 399 -2.37 9.83 -10.43
N ASN A 400 -1.22 10.42 -10.10
CA ASN A 400 -0.84 11.75 -10.58
C ASN A 400 -0.67 11.79 -12.10
N LYS A 401 0.02 10.80 -12.68
CA LYS A 401 0.15 10.66 -14.14
C LYS A 401 -1.21 10.49 -14.81
N LEU A 402 -2.10 9.67 -14.26
CA LEU A 402 -3.47 9.51 -14.76
C LEU A 402 -4.25 10.83 -14.72
N ASN A 403 -4.15 11.60 -13.62
CA ASN A 403 -4.79 12.91 -13.50
C ASN A 403 -4.29 13.90 -14.56
N GLN A 404 -2.99 13.89 -14.86
CA GLN A 404 -2.36 14.70 -15.91
C GLN A 404 -2.85 14.28 -17.30
N MET A 405 -2.92 12.97 -17.60
CA MET A 405 -3.47 12.47 -18.87
C MET A 405 -4.95 12.88 -19.04
N CYS A 406 -5.76 12.74 -17.99
CA CYS A 406 -7.16 13.19 -18.03
C CYS A 406 -7.29 14.71 -18.24
N ASN A 407 -6.36 15.53 -17.73
CA ASN A 407 -6.37 16.97 -17.99
C ASN A 407 -6.15 17.28 -19.48
N VAL A 408 -5.21 16.59 -20.13
CA VAL A 408 -4.95 16.76 -21.57
C VAL A 408 -6.18 16.39 -22.39
N VAL A 409 -6.78 15.23 -22.12
CA VAL A 409 -7.97 14.76 -22.84
C VAL A 409 -9.16 15.71 -22.64
N VAL A 410 -9.43 16.14 -21.40
CA VAL A 410 -10.48 17.11 -21.12
C VAL A 410 -10.21 18.46 -21.80
N GLY A 411 -8.95 18.92 -21.81
CA GLY A 411 -8.55 20.14 -22.52
C GLY A 411 -8.87 20.08 -24.02
N LEU A 412 -8.59 18.94 -24.67
CA LEU A 412 -8.92 18.72 -26.08
C LEU A 412 -10.43 18.74 -26.33
N ILE A 413 -11.21 18.06 -25.49
CA ILE A 413 -12.68 18.04 -25.60
C ILE A 413 -13.25 19.44 -25.41
N VAL A 414 -12.79 20.19 -24.40
CA VAL A 414 -13.24 21.57 -24.14
C VAL A 414 -12.89 22.49 -25.30
N SER A 415 -11.66 22.39 -25.84
CA SER A 415 -11.24 23.18 -27.00
C SER A 415 -12.11 22.89 -28.23
N ALA A 416 -12.44 21.63 -28.48
CA ALA A 416 -13.33 21.24 -29.57
C ALA A 416 -14.73 21.83 -29.39
N LEU A 417 -15.30 21.72 -28.19
CA LEU A 417 -16.62 22.31 -27.89
C LEU A 417 -16.63 23.84 -28.03
N TRP A 418 -15.56 24.52 -27.64
CA TRP A 418 -15.44 25.98 -27.79
C TRP A 418 -15.47 26.42 -29.25
N LEU A 419 -14.73 25.72 -30.12
CA LEU A 419 -14.73 26.02 -31.56
C LEU A 419 -16.13 25.87 -32.18
N LEU A 420 -16.92 24.90 -31.71
CA LEU A 420 -18.28 24.64 -32.15
C LEU A 420 -19.26 25.71 -31.67
N ILE A 421 -19.23 26.02 -30.36
CA ILE A 421 -20.13 27.02 -29.74
C ILE A 421 -19.87 28.42 -30.30
N LEU A 422 -18.60 28.80 -30.49
CA LEU A 422 -18.22 30.10 -31.04
C LEU A 422 -18.57 30.23 -32.54
N GLY A 423 -18.86 29.12 -33.23
CA GLY A 423 -19.14 29.11 -34.66
C GLY A 423 -17.93 29.46 -35.53
N ILE A 424 -16.72 29.41 -34.96
CA ILE A 424 -15.45 29.59 -35.68
C ILE A 424 -15.18 28.36 -36.55
N ALA A 425 -15.57 27.18 -36.06
CA ALA A 425 -15.50 25.93 -36.79
C ALA A 425 -16.89 25.52 -37.27
N THR A 426 -17.00 25.23 -38.57
CA THR A 426 -18.21 24.66 -39.18
C THR A 426 -18.32 23.18 -38.85
N THR A 427 -19.52 22.60 -38.99
CA THR A 427 -19.73 21.14 -38.89
C THR A 427 -18.77 20.36 -39.78
N HIS A 428 -18.44 20.90 -40.97
CA HIS A 428 -17.44 20.33 -41.88
C HIS A 428 -16.03 20.25 -41.29
N PHE A 429 -15.61 21.22 -40.47
CA PHE A 429 -14.33 21.15 -39.76
C PHE A 429 -14.30 19.99 -38.77
N PHE A 430 -15.40 19.73 -38.06
CA PHE A 430 -15.51 18.57 -37.16
C PHE A 430 -15.57 17.26 -37.92
N VAL A 431 -16.26 17.21 -39.06
CA VAL A 431 -16.23 16.04 -39.95
C VAL A 431 -14.80 15.75 -40.40
N PHE A 432 -14.04 16.78 -40.79
CA PHE A 432 -12.62 16.66 -41.13
C PHE A 432 -11.77 16.17 -39.94
N ILE A 433 -11.90 16.77 -38.76
CA ILE A 433 -11.19 16.31 -37.55
C ILE A 433 -11.59 14.88 -37.18
N SER A 434 -12.85 14.51 -37.32
CA SER A 434 -13.33 13.15 -37.04
C SER A 434 -12.74 12.12 -38.01
N SER A 435 -12.55 12.49 -39.29
CA SER A 435 -11.91 11.60 -40.25
C SER A 435 -10.42 11.43 -39.94
N GLN A 436 -9.72 12.50 -39.54
CA GLN A 436 -8.33 12.40 -39.08
C GLN A 436 -8.20 11.60 -37.78
N LEU A 437 -9.15 11.77 -36.85
CA LEU A 437 -9.19 11.01 -35.61
C LEU A 437 -9.43 9.52 -35.87
N LEU A 438 -10.27 9.17 -36.85
CA LEU A 438 -10.48 7.78 -37.25
C LEU A 438 -9.18 7.14 -37.76
N VAL A 439 -8.41 7.86 -38.57
CA VAL A 439 -7.07 7.42 -39.03
C VAL A 439 -6.13 7.28 -37.84
N ALA A 440 -6.12 8.24 -36.91
CA ALA A 440 -5.31 8.16 -35.69
C ALA A 440 -5.70 6.95 -34.80
N VAL A 441 -6.99 6.64 -34.68
CA VAL A 441 -7.46 5.43 -33.97
C VAL A 441 -7.04 4.17 -34.70
N PHE A 442 -7.01 4.15 -36.02
CA PHE A 442 -6.49 2.98 -36.75
C PHE A 442 -4.98 2.78 -36.54
N VAL A 443 -4.21 3.88 -36.54
CA VAL A 443 -2.75 3.84 -36.34
C VAL A 443 -2.37 3.53 -34.89
N PHE A 444 -3.01 4.19 -33.91
CA PHE A 444 -2.65 4.12 -32.49
C PHE A 444 -3.59 3.25 -31.64
N GLY A 445 -4.67 2.73 -32.21
CA GLY A 445 -5.71 2.01 -31.47
C GLY A 445 -5.16 0.77 -30.77
N ASN A 446 -4.28 0.01 -31.44
CA ASN A 446 -3.61 -1.14 -30.83
C ASN A 446 -2.70 -0.73 -29.67
N THR A 447 -1.98 0.39 -29.80
CA THR A 447 -1.15 0.94 -28.72
C THR A 447 -2.00 1.32 -27.51
N MET A 448 -3.12 2.03 -27.74
CA MET A 448 -4.05 2.42 -26.67
C MET A 448 -4.69 1.20 -25.99
N LYS A 449 -5.10 0.18 -26.78
CA LYS A 449 -5.60 -1.10 -26.26
C LYS A 449 -4.57 -1.76 -25.34
N THR A 450 -3.33 -1.85 -25.80
CA THR A 450 -2.21 -2.47 -25.05
C THR A 450 -1.94 -1.73 -23.74
N ILE A 451 -1.94 -0.39 -23.77
CA ILE A 451 -1.79 0.45 -22.57
C ILE A 451 -2.93 0.20 -21.60
N PHE A 452 -4.18 0.15 -22.09
CA PHE A 452 -5.35 -0.03 -21.25
C PHE A 452 -5.39 -1.42 -20.59
N GLU A 453 -5.06 -2.48 -21.34
CA GLU A 453 -4.91 -3.83 -20.81
C GLU A 453 -3.82 -3.91 -19.73
N ALA A 454 -2.68 -3.26 -19.97
CA ALA A 454 -1.60 -3.17 -18.99
C ALA A 454 -2.02 -2.46 -17.70
N ILE A 455 -2.77 -1.35 -17.80
CA ILE A 455 -3.34 -0.62 -16.64
C ILE A 455 -4.33 -1.51 -15.87
N ILE A 456 -5.25 -2.20 -16.56
CA ILE A 456 -6.19 -3.11 -15.91
C ILE A 456 -5.45 -4.26 -15.21
N PHE A 457 -4.48 -4.86 -15.87
CA PHE A 457 -3.68 -5.94 -15.31
C PHE A 457 -2.97 -5.50 -14.02
N LEU A 458 -2.30 -4.35 -14.04
CA LEU A 458 -1.50 -3.86 -12.93
C LEU A 458 -2.35 -3.35 -11.75
N PHE A 459 -3.38 -2.54 -12.04
CA PHE A 459 -4.18 -1.89 -10.99
C PHE A 459 -5.43 -2.68 -10.61
N VAL A 460 -6.13 -3.28 -11.56
CA VAL A 460 -7.43 -3.93 -11.27
C VAL A 460 -7.24 -5.39 -10.87
N MET A 461 -6.54 -6.18 -11.70
CA MET A 461 -6.32 -7.60 -11.38
C MET A 461 -5.23 -7.78 -10.31
N HIS A 462 -4.14 -7.02 -10.43
CA HIS A 462 -3.08 -6.91 -9.45
C HIS A 462 -2.60 -8.27 -8.87
N PRO A 463 -2.09 -9.19 -9.73
CA PRO A 463 -1.78 -10.56 -9.35
C PRO A 463 -0.53 -10.71 -8.46
N PHE A 464 0.36 -9.73 -8.45
CA PHE A 464 1.58 -9.71 -7.65
C PHE A 464 1.98 -8.26 -7.29
N ASP A 465 2.82 -8.16 -6.27
CA ASP A 465 3.44 -6.92 -5.78
C ASP A 465 4.96 -6.92 -5.97
N VAL A 466 5.59 -5.75 -5.83
CA VAL A 466 7.06 -5.66 -5.74
C VAL A 466 7.56 -6.48 -4.55
N GLY A 467 8.54 -7.35 -4.80
CA GLY A 467 9.11 -8.30 -3.84
C GLY A 467 8.49 -9.70 -3.88
N ASP A 468 7.37 -9.90 -4.58
CA ASP A 468 6.77 -11.24 -4.71
C ASP A 468 7.68 -12.14 -5.56
N ARG A 469 7.87 -13.39 -5.13
CA ARG A 469 8.46 -14.43 -5.96
C ARG A 469 7.36 -15.08 -6.78
N CYS A 470 7.56 -15.09 -8.08
CA CYS A 470 6.64 -15.65 -9.05
C CYS A 470 7.36 -16.66 -9.95
N GLU A 471 6.61 -17.61 -10.49
CA GLU A 471 7.03 -18.43 -11.60
C GLU A 471 6.20 -18.04 -12.83
N ILE A 472 6.90 -17.71 -13.92
CA ILE A 472 6.31 -17.31 -15.20
C ILE A 472 7.04 -18.11 -16.27
N GLU A 473 6.31 -18.92 -17.03
CA GLU A 473 6.89 -19.80 -18.07
C GLU A 473 8.03 -20.67 -17.53
N GLU A 474 7.83 -21.31 -16.37
CA GLU A 474 8.82 -22.17 -15.70
C GLU A 474 10.09 -21.43 -15.22
N VAL A 475 10.15 -20.11 -15.38
CA VAL A 475 11.25 -19.28 -14.85
C VAL A 475 10.83 -18.66 -13.53
N GLN A 476 11.56 -19.02 -12.47
CA GLN A 476 11.39 -18.43 -11.15
C GLN A 476 12.09 -17.07 -11.06
N VAL A 477 11.32 -16.06 -10.70
CA VAL A 477 11.74 -14.67 -10.67
C VAL A 477 11.15 -13.93 -9.47
N VAL A 478 11.76 -12.81 -9.07
CA VAL A 478 11.25 -11.90 -8.05
C VAL A 478 10.87 -10.59 -8.71
N VAL A 479 9.71 -10.01 -8.37
CA VAL A 479 9.30 -8.70 -8.90
C VAL A 479 10.19 -7.61 -8.30
N GLU A 480 10.93 -6.90 -9.13
CA GLU A 480 11.83 -5.82 -8.70
C GLU A 480 11.16 -4.45 -8.85
N GLU A 481 10.60 -4.17 -10.03
CA GLU A 481 9.98 -2.88 -10.35
C GLU A 481 8.71 -3.08 -11.18
N MET A 482 7.66 -2.31 -10.90
CA MET A 482 6.42 -2.31 -11.69
C MET A 482 6.25 -0.98 -12.41
N ASN A 483 6.35 -0.99 -13.75
CA ASN A 483 6.01 0.16 -14.59
C ASN A 483 4.62 -0.03 -15.22
N ILE A 484 4.05 1.05 -15.76
CA ILE A 484 2.73 1.00 -16.40
C ILE A 484 2.69 -0.01 -17.54
N MET A 485 3.72 -0.02 -18.40
CA MET A 485 3.77 -0.86 -19.61
C MET A 485 4.51 -2.17 -19.42
N THR A 486 5.43 -2.23 -18.47
CA THR A 486 6.35 -3.34 -18.27
C THR A 486 6.54 -3.63 -16.79
N THR A 487 6.80 -4.88 -16.44
CA THR A 487 7.28 -5.27 -15.12
C THR A 487 8.70 -5.79 -15.25
N VAL A 488 9.56 -5.35 -14.34
CA VAL A 488 10.95 -5.80 -14.25
C VAL A 488 11.04 -6.85 -13.16
N PHE A 489 11.60 -7.98 -13.52
CA PHE A 489 11.82 -9.12 -12.66
C PHE A 489 13.31 -9.35 -12.48
N LEU A 490 13.70 -9.90 -11.33
CA LEU A 490 15.05 -10.33 -11.02
C LEU A 490 15.10 -11.85 -10.93
N ARG A 491 15.98 -12.48 -11.72
CA ARG A 491 16.25 -13.92 -11.64
C ARG A 491 17.27 -14.21 -10.53
N TYR A 492 17.41 -15.49 -10.16
CA TYR A 492 18.35 -15.97 -9.13
C TYR A 492 19.82 -15.55 -9.33
N ASP A 493 20.24 -15.25 -10.56
CA ASP A 493 21.58 -14.79 -10.93
C ASP A 493 21.68 -13.26 -11.04
N ASN A 494 20.71 -12.54 -10.48
CA ASN A 494 20.56 -11.08 -10.58
C ASN A 494 20.36 -10.56 -12.01
N LEU A 495 19.98 -11.41 -12.96
CA LEU A 495 19.60 -10.99 -14.30
C LEU A 495 18.24 -10.28 -14.25
N LYS A 496 18.17 -9.04 -14.74
CA LYS A 496 16.91 -8.30 -14.92
C LYS A 496 16.19 -8.78 -16.18
N ILE A 497 14.92 -9.17 -16.04
CA ILE A 497 14.04 -9.62 -17.11
C ILE A 497 12.88 -8.64 -17.24
N TYR A 498 12.63 -8.13 -18.44
CA TYR A 498 11.57 -7.17 -18.72
C TYR A 498 10.40 -7.87 -19.42
N TYR A 499 9.22 -7.82 -18.81
CA TYR A 499 8.00 -8.37 -19.40
C TYR A 499 7.00 -7.25 -19.69
N PRO A 500 6.42 -7.18 -20.90
CA PRO A 500 5.28 -6.31 -21.17
C PRO A 500 4.06 -6.78 -20.37
N ASN A 501 3.38 -5.84 -19.70
CA ASN A 501 2.22 -6.16 -18.85
C ASN A 501 1.05 -6.73 -19.67
N SER A 502 0.89 -6.32 -20.93
CA SER A 502 -0.10 -6.89 -21.85
C SER A 502 0.14 -8.38 -22.14
N VAL A 503 1.40 -8.82 -22.14
CA VAL A 503 1.78 -10.23 -22.33
C VAL A 503 1.65 -11.01 -21.04
N LEU A 504 1.99 -10.41 -19.90
CA LEU A 504 1.77 -11.04 -18.59
C LEU A 504 0.28 -11.30 -18.33
N ALA A 505 -0.59 -10.40 -18.80
CA ALA A 505 -2.04 -10.58 -18.68
C ALA A 505 -2.58 -11.83 -19.40
N THR A 506 -1.83 -12.38 -20.36
CA THR A 506 -2.24 -13.58 -21.10
C THR A 506 -1.56 -14.86 -20.60
N LYS A 507 -0.64 -14.76 -19.63
CA LYS A 507 0.14 -15.90 -19.13
C LYS A 507 -0.33 -16.33 -17.73
N PRO A 508 -0.26 -17.64 -17.41
CA PRO A 508 -0.44 -18.08 -16.03
C PRO A 508 0.71 -17.56 -15.16
N ILE A 509 0.37 -17.00 -14.00
CA ILE A 509 1.35 -16.48 -13.04
C ILE A 509 1.19 -17.25 -11.74
N PHE A 510 2.24 -17.97 -11.35
CA PHE A 510 2.26 -18.70 -10.09
C PHE A 510 2.93 -17.82 -9.04
N ASN A 511 2.18 -17.32 -8.07
CA ASN A 511 2.70 -16.44 -7.03
C ASN A 511 2.94 -17.23 -5.73
N PHE A 512 4.21 -17.34 -5.32
CA PHE A 512 4.58 -18.09 -4.11
C PHE A 512 4.24 -17.35 -2.82
N TYR A 513 4.32 -16.01 -2.82
CA TYR A 513 3.99 -15.19 -1.65
C TYR A 513 2.51 -15.29 -1.29
N ARG A 514 1.64 -15.22 -2.29
CA ARG A 514 0.18 -15.28 -2.11
C ARG A 514 -0.36 -16.70 -1.94
N SER A 515 0.49 -17.71 -2.06
CA SER A 515 0.11 -19.11 -1.86
C SER A 515 0.16 -19.49 -0.38
N PRO A 516 -0.73 -20.41 0.07
CA PRO A 516 -0.62 -21.01 1.40
C PRO A 516 0.61 -21.93 1.50
N ASP A 517 0.79 -22.55 2.65
CA ASP A 517 1.81 -23.58 2.85
C ASP A 517 1.81 -24.65 1.75
N MET A 518 3.00 -24.88 1.17
CA MET A 518 3.13 -25.63 -0.10
C MET A 518 3.72 -27.03 0.10
N GLY A 519 3.42 -27.91 -0.86
CA GLY A 519 3.99 -29.26 -0.93
C GLY A 519 5.08 -29.40 -1.99
N GLU A 520 5.90 -30.42 -1.83
CA GLU A 520 6.97 -30.77 -2.76
C GLU A 520 7.06 -32.29 -2.95
N GLY A 521 7.44 -32.69 -4.17
CA GLY A 521 7.84 -34.05 -4.50
C GLY A 521 9.36 -34.19 -4.56
N ILE A 522 9.91 -35.21 -3.89
CA ILE A 522 11.30 -35.64 -4.05
C ILE A 522 11.30 -36.96 -4.78
N ASP A 523 11.79 -36.93 -6.01
CA ASP A 523 11.81 -38.09 -6.89
C ASP A 523 13.20 -38.72 -6.94
N PHE A 524 13.25 -40.04 -6.80
CA PHE A 524 14.49 -40.81 -6.90
C PHE A 524 14.22 -42.20 -7.49
N SER A 525 15.28 -42.92 -7.82
CA SER A 525 15.19 -44.27 -8.40
C SER A 525 16.01 -45.25 -7.59
N ILE A 526 15.48 -46.46 -7.46
CA ILE A 526 16.16 -47.60 -6.83
C ILE A 526 16.12 -48.80 -7.78
N HIS A 527 16.97 -49.80 -7.54
CA HIS A 527 17.01 -50.98 -8.40
C HIS A 527 15.74 -51.82 -8.25
N VAL A 528 15.20 -52.34 -9.37
CA VAL A 528 13.96 -53.15 -9.38
C VAL A 528 14.05 -54.40 -8.49
N ALA A 529 15.25 -54.99 -8.36
CA ALA A 529 15.47 -56.18 -7.53
C ALA A 529 15.51 -55.88 -6.02
N THR A 530 15.19 -54.66 -5.59
CA THR A 530 15.10 -54.34 -4.17
C THR A 530 13.94 -55.12 -3.54
N PRO A 531 14.19 -55.97 -2.52
CA PRO A 531 13.14 -56.74 -1.86
C PRO A 531 12.03 -55.87 -1.27
N VAL A 532 10.80 -56.37 -1.29
CA VAL A 532 9.60 -55.63 -0.84
C VAL A 532 9.70 -55.30 0.66
N GLU A 533 10.34 -56.14 1.45
CA GLU A 533 10.56 -55.92 2.89
C GLU A 533 11.47 -54.71 3.13
N LYS A 534 12.55 -54.58 2.35
CA LYS A 534 13.45 -53.42 2.41
C LYS A 534 12.71 -52.15 1.98
N LEU A 535 11.84 -52.24 0.98
CA LEU A 535 11.00 -51.10 0.55
C LEU A 535 10.04 -50.67 1.65
N ALA A 536 9.35 -51.60 2.31
CA ALA A 536 8.45 -51.29 3.41
C ALA A 536 9.19 -50.60 4.57
N LEU A 537 10.37 -51.13 4.94
CA LEU A 537 11.19 -50.57 6.01
C LEU A 537 11.77 -49.19 5.64
N MET A 538 12.17 -48.99 4.39
CA MET A 538 12.59 -47.69 3.87
C MET A 538 11.46 -46.66 3.99
N LYS A 539 10.25 -47.00 3.54
CA LYS A 539 9.07 -46.13 3.63
C LYS A 539 8.79 -45.75 5.08
N GLU A 540 8.76 -46.73 5.98
CA GLU A 540 8.49 -46.53 7.40
C GLU A 540 9.52 -45.59 8.06
N ARG A 541 10.82 -45.80 7.81
CA ARG A 541 11.89 -44.97 8.40
C ARG A 541 11.84 -43.52 7.91
N ILE A 542 11.64 -43.32 6.60
CA ILE A 542 11.55 -41.97 6.02
C ILE A 542 10.31 -41.24 6.56
N LEU A 543 9.15 -41.91 6.57
CA LEU A 543 7.91 -41.32 7.10
C LEU A 543 8.04 -40.97 8.58
N ARG A 544 8.60 -41.87 9.40
CA ARG A 544 8.84 -41.63 10.83
C ARG A 544 9.71 -40.40 11.06
N TYR A 545 10.74 -40.18 10.24
CA TYR A 545 11.60 -39.00 10.36
C TYR A 545 10.86 -37.71 10.02
N ILE A 546 10.09 -37.70 8.93
CA ILE A 546 9.32 -36.52 8.49
C ILE A 546 8.25 -36.18 9.54
N ASP A 547 7.45 -37.17 9.97
CA ASP A 547 6.40 -37.00 10.99
C ASP A 547 6.98 -36.61 12.37
N GLY A 548 8.24 -36.96 12.63
CA GLY A 548 8.97 -36.58 13.83
C GLY A 548 9.36 -35.10 13.89
N LYS A 549 9.38 -34.39 12.75
CA LYS A 549 9.81 -32.98 12.63
C LYS A 549 8.65 -32.07 12.23
N LYS A 550 7.66 -31.97 13.12
CA LYS A 550 6.44 -31.17 12.93
C LYS A 550 6.70 -29.67 12.74
N GLU A 551 7.84 -29.18 13.20
CA GLU A 551 8.29 -27.80 12.99
C GLU A 551 8.59 -27.48 11.51
N HIS A 552 8.74 -28.49 10.65
CA HIS A 552 9.11 -28.32 9.26
C HIS A 552 8.05 -28.81 8.28
N TRP A 553 7.30 -29.84 8.64
CA TRP A 553 6.33 -30.48 7.76
C TRP A 553 5.05 -30.84 8.49
N TYR A 554 3.94 -30.78 7.76
CA TYR A 554 2.67 -31.32 8.23
C TYR A 554 2.70 -32.85 8.21
N PRO A 555 1.96 -33.51 9.12
CA PRO A 555 1.81 -34.96 9.09
C PRO A 555 1.08 -35.42 7.82
N GLY A 556 1.36 -36.64 7.38
CA GLY A 556 0.73 -37.24 6.19
C GLY A 556 1.58 -37.18 4.92
N ALA A 557 2.91 -37.20 5.08
CA ALA A 557 3.79 -37.46 3.95
C ALA A 557 3.53 -38.85 3.35
N MET A 558 3.83 -39.02 2.07
CA MET A 558 3.63 -40.29 1.36
C MET A 558 4.89 -40.69 0.62
N VAL A 559 5.27 -41.96 0.72
CA VAL A 559 6.33 -42.55 -0.11
C VAL A 559 5.70 -43.55 -1.08
N VAL A 560 5.60 -43.14 -2.33
CA VAL A 560 4.86 -43.85 -3.38
C VAL A 560 5.83 -44.42 -4.40
N LEU A 561 5.61 -45.68 -4.76
CA LEU A 561 6.26 -46.32 -5.91
C LEU A 561 5.46 -45.89 -7.14
N ARG A 562 6.07 -45.09 -8.01
CA ARG A 562 5.37 -44.48 -9.15
C ARG A 562 5.32 -45.40 -10.35
N ASP A 563 6.47 -45.88 -10.80
CA ASP A 563 6.60 -46.63 -12.05
C ASP A 563 7.86 -47.49 -12.08
N VAL A 564 7.96 -48.40 -13.05
CA VAL A 564 9.16 -49.17 -13.38
C VAL A 564 9.67 -48.74 -14.76
N ASP A 565 10.78 -48.01 -14.77
CA ASP A 565 11.48 -47.56 -15.98
C ASP A 565 12.54 -48.57 -16.42
N ASP A 566 12.70 -48.73 -17.73
CA ASP A 566 13.78 -49.52 -18.37
C ASP A 566 13.87 -50.98 -17.84
N THR A 567 12.82 -51.48 -17.20
CA THR A 567 12.75 -52.78 -16.50
C THR A 567 13.74 -52.96 -15.34
N ASN A 568 14.59 -51.97 -15.04
CA ASN A 568 15.62 -52.04 -13.99
C ASN A 568 15.53 -50.94 -12.93
N LYS A 569 14.81 -49.84 -13.20
CA LYS A 569 14.68 -48.68 -12.32
C LYS A 569 13.27 -48.59 -11.75
N LEU A 570 13.16 -48.68 -10.45
CA LEU A 570 11.92 -48.42 -9.73
C LEU A 570 11.89 -46.94 -9.32
N LYS A 571 10.96 -46.17 -9.90
CA LYS A 571 10.76 -44.74 -9.57
C LYS A 571 9.99 -44.61 -8.27
N VAL A 572 10.56 -43.88 -7.32
CA VAL A 572 9.96 -43.60 -6.02
C VAL A 572 9.82 -42.09 -5.85
N SER A 573 8.70 -41.66 -5.28
CA SER A 573 8.46 -40.26 -4.91
C SER A 573 8.11 -40.14 -3.44
N ILE A 574 8.72 -39.16 -2.79
CA ILE A 574 8.36 -38.69 -1.46
C ILE A 574 7.54 -37.42 -1.66
N TRP A 575 6.26 -37.47 -1.31
CA TRP A 575 5.39 -36.29 -1.30
C TRP A 575 5.24 -35.80 0.12
N LEU A 576 5.57 -34.54 0.35
CA LEU A 576 5.56 -33.93 1.67
C LEU A 576 5.03 -32.50 1.60
N ARG A 577 4.40 -32.03 2.68
CA ARG A 577 3.84 -30.69 2.77
C ARG A 577 4.60 -29.88 3.81
N HIS A 578 5.21 -28.77 3.39
CA HIS A 578 5.95 -27.87 4.27
C HIS A 578 4.99 -27.03 5.12
N THR A 579 5.46 -26.54 6.26
CA THR A 579 4.82 -25.49 7.08
C THR A 579 5.20 -24.07 6.62
N LEU A 580 5.55 -23.91 5.35
CA LEU A 580 5.85 -22.63 4.71
C LEU A 580 5.45 -22.66 3.24
N ASN A 581 5.24 -21.48 2.66
CA ASN A 581 5.21 -21.29 1.22
C ASN A 581 6.62 -21.10 0.64
N PHE A 582 6.76 -21.13 -0.68
CA PHE A 582 8.07 -21.07 -1.32
C PHE A 582 8.54 -19.64 -1.68
N GLN A 583 8.03 -18.63 -0.98
CA GLN A 583 8.56 -17.27 -1.10
C GLN A 583 10.05 -17.24 -0.73
N ASP A 584 10.44 -17.88 0.37
CA ASP A 584 11.83 -18.12 0.74
C ASP A 584 12.31 -19.49 0.24
N MET A 585 12.84 -19.49 -0.98
CA MET A 585 13.39 -20.68 -1.62
C MET A 585 14.62 -21.24 -0.89
N GLY A 586 15.39 -20.40 -0.18
CA GLY A 586 16.54 -20.87 0.60
C GLY A 586 16.10 -21.76 1.76
N MET A 587 15.06 -21.35 2.48
CA MET A 587 14.46 -22.16 3.56
C MET A 587 13.86 -23.47 3.04
N ARG A 588 13.24 -23.47 1.84
CA ARG A 588 12.80 -24.70 1.17
C ARG A 588 13.99 -25.65 0.93
N PHE A 589 15.08 -25.16 0.33
CA PHE A 589 16.24 -26.01 0.03
C PHE A 589 16.90 -26.58 1.28
N VAL A 590 17.05 -25.79 2.35
CA VAL A 590 17.58 -26.27 3.64
C VAL A 590 16.70 -27.40 4.21
N ARG A 591 15.36 -27.25 4.14
CA ARG A 591 14.45 -28.32 4.58
C ARG A 591 14.56 -29.55 3.66
N ARG A 592 14.60 -29.36 2.34
CA ARG A 592 14.75 -30.45 1.36
C ARG A 592 16.05 -31.24 1.59
N GLU A 593 17.15 -30.55 1.88
CA GLU A 593 18.44 -31.17 2.18
C GLU A 593 18.35 -32.13 3.37
N LEU A 594 17.65 -31.76 4.45
CA LEU A 594 17.47 -32.62 5.63
C LEU A 594 16.76 -33.93 5.30
N VAL A 595 15.83 -33.93 4.33
CA VAL A 595 15.14 -35.15 3.87
C VAL A 595 16.06 -35.97 2.98
N LEU A 596 16.84 -35.33 2.11
CA LEU A 596 17.82 -36.02 1.26
C LEU A 596 18.92 -36.71 2.08
N GLN A 597 19.45 -36.04 3.11
CA GLN A 597 20.45 -36.62 4.00
C GLN A 597 19.91 -37.85 4.74
N GLU A 598 18.68 -37.78 5.25
CA GLU A 598 18.05 -38.93 5.91
C GLU A 598 17.74 -40.05 4.92
N MET A 599 17.25 -39.73 3.72
CA MET A 599 17.04 -40.70 2.65
C MET A 599 18.35 -41.44 2.33
N ILE A 600 19.46 -40.73 2.18
CA ILE A 600 20.78 -41.34 1.94
C ILE A 600 21.19 -42.26 3.09
N ARG A 601 20.96 -41.85 4.35
CA ARG A 601 21.25 -42.69 5.52
C ARG A 601 20.43 -43.97 5.50
N VAL A 602 19.12 -43.87 5.31
CA VAL A 602 18.21 -45.02 5.27
C VAL A 602 18.56 -45.98 4.13
N LEU A 603 18.87 -45.46 2.93
CA LEU A 603 19.25 -46.30 1.79
C LEU A 603 20.56 -47.06 2.06
N LYS A 604 21.55 -46.41 2.69
CA LYS A 604 22.81 -47.06 3.08
C LYS A 604 22.61 -48.13 4.15
N ASP A 605 21.84 -47.83 5.21
CA ASP A 605 21.59 -48.76 6.31
C ASP A 605 20.84 -50.01 5.84
N LEU A 606 19.98 -49.87 4.84
CA LEU A 606 19.21 -50.98 4.27
C LEU A 606 19.93 -51.67 3.10
N ASP A 607 21.13 -51.23 2.74
CA ASP A 607 21.87 -51.76 1.59
C ASP A 607 21.00 -51.76 0.31
N ILE A 608 20.41 -50.59 0.04
CA ILE A 608 19.62 -50.32 -1.17
C ILE A 608 20.50 -49.52 -2.12
N GLU A 609 21.05 -50.21 -3.11
CA GLU A 609 21.96 -49.63 -4.09
C GLU A 609 21.29 -49.37 -5.44
N TYR A 610 21.85 -48.42 -6.18
CA TYR A 610 21.61 -48.29 -7.61
C TYR A 610 22.63 -49.14 -8.37
N ARG A 611 22.15 -50.10 -9.17
CA ARG A 611 23.02 -50.88 -10.08
C ARG A 611 22.89 -50.32 -11.49
N MET A 612 24.04 -50.07 -12.13
CA MET A 612 24.07 -49.78 -13.57
C MET A 612 23.59 -50.99 -14.36
N LEU A 613 23.09 -50.76 -15.58
CA LEU A 613 22.73 -51.84 -16.49
C LEU A 613 23.95 -52.74 -16.71
N PRO A 614 23.80 -54.08 -16.67
CA PRO A 614 24.87 -54.96 -17.11
C PRO A 614 25.20 -54.63 -18.57
N LEU A 615 26.45 -54.28 -18.83
CA LEU A 615 26.94 -54.03 -20.18
C LEU A 615 27.37 -55.37 -20.78
N ASP A 616 26.65 -55.83 -21.81
CA ASP A 616 27.06 -57.01 -22.57
C ASP A 616 28.31 -56.67 -23.38
N VAL A 617 29.47 -57.13 -22.90
CA VAL A 617 30.75 -56.98 -23.59
C VAL A 617 30.97 -58.17 -24.51
N ASN A 618 30.71 -57.99 -25.81
CA ASN A 618 31.07 -58.98 -26.82
C ASN A 618 32.53 -58.80 -27.26
N VAL A 619 33.45 -59.59 -26.67
CA VAL A 619 34.87 -59.56 -27.00
C VAL A 619 35.11 -60.31 -28.32
N ARG A 620 35.17 -59.57 -29.43
CA ARG A 620 35.31 -60.17 -30.78
C ARG A 620 36.73 -60.59 -31.15
N ASN A 621 37.75 -59.99 -30.56
CA ASN A 621 39.16 -60.33 -30.80
C ASN A 621 39.90 -60.36 -29.46
N VAL A 622 40.21 -61.56 -28.97
CA VAL A 622 41.17 -61.76 -27.89
C VAL A 622 42.55 -61.94 -28.55
N PRO A 623 43.58 -61.15 -28.21
CA PRO A 623 44.92 -61.41 -28.72
C PRO A 623 45.35 -62.83 -28.32
N PRO A 624 46.08 -63.57 -29.18
CA PRO A 624 46.46 -64.94 -28.88
C PRO A 624 47.24 -64.97 -27.57
N LEU A 625 46.72 -65.75 -26.60
CA LEU A 625 47.42 -66.03 -25.36
C LEU A 625 48.71 -66.80 -25.68
N GLN A 626 49.83 -66.10 -25.81
CA GLN A 626 51.15 -66.74 -25.75
C GLN A 626 51.40 -67.18 -24.31
N SER A 627 50.89 -68.36 -23.96
CA SER A 627 51.28 -69.03 -22.72
C SER A 627 52.72 -69.51 -22.87
N THR A 628 53.64 -68.99 -22.03
CA THR A 628 54.98 -69.54 -21.81
C THR A 628 54.95 -70.83 -20.99
N ARG A 629 53.77 -71.28 -20.55
CA ARG A 629 53.61 -72.53 -19.81
C ARG A 629 53.60 -73.71 -20.78
N MET A 630 54.64 -74.55 -20.70
CA MET A 630 54.69 -75.85 -21.37
C MET A 630 53.46 -76.70 -20.99
N PRO A 631 52.85 -77.45 -21.92
CA PRO A 631 51.78 -78.37 -21.59
C PRO A 631 52.30 -79.43 -20.61
N THR A 632 51.55 -79.69 -19.54
CA THR A 632 51.87 -80.76 -18.59
C THR A 632 51.85 -82.12 -19.28
N THR A 633 52.98 -82.84 -19.28
CA THR A 633 53.15 -84.20 -19.81
C THR A 633 52.56 -85.28 -18.90
N TRP A 634 51.36 -85.09 -18.39
CA TRP A 634 50.66 -86.14 -17.66
C TRP A 634 49.95 -87.04 -18.67
N ASN A 635 50.58 -88.17 -18.98
CA ASN A 635 49.94 -89.27 -19.71
C ASN A 635 48.86 -89.90 -18.82
N TYR A 636 47.73 -90.23 -19.45
CA TYR A 636 46.63 -90.98 -18.88
C TYR A 636 47.08 -92.36 -18.36
N ALA A 637 46.57 -92.74 -17.20
CA ALA A 637 46.24 -94.13 -16.85
C ALA A 637 44.82 -94.13 -16.28
#